data_AF-A0A537WD72-F1
#
_entry.id   AF-A0A537WD72-F1
#
_cell.length_a   1.000
_cell.length_b   1.000
_cell.length_c   1.000
_cell.angle_alpha   90.00
_cell.angle_beta   90.00
_cell.angle_gamma   90.00
#
_symmetry.space_group_name_H-M   'P 1'
#
loop_
_entity.id
_entity.type
_entity.pdbx_description
1 polymer ?
#
loop_
_entity_poly.entity_id
_entity_poly.type
_entity_poly.pdbx_seq_one_letter_code
_entity_poly.pdbx_strand_id
1 'polypeptide(L)'
;MPSSGAANGERARAMREGLRIYNLFPTLAGPIAGWTAELPRIAAMAFNAVYVNPFHYPGFSGSLYAVKDYYRLNPRFRGKARGSDDALLRGFTKTARGHGLRPIMDLVVNHTAKDSELIESRPNWFARDRDGAVRSPFAVDPNDPERKTVWGDLAELDYRPPQRDEIVAYFEALVRHYAGLGFGGFRCDAAYKVPAEVWRRLIGAAKSVDPEILFLAENLGATLDEVEALAAAGFDYLFNSVKWWDFESPWLLDQYDRFRHIAPTIGFPESHDTERLVTELVAAGFPDSEVEAHYRQAYAFAAAFSTGVMMPMGFEYGWARRISVVPQDSEAPESPRFDLSAFIAGVNRLKASVPALNEEGPQRLLSRPNDPVVTLLRQSETGVERALTLINTQDHDAHDVVAEELLAGAGLGYLGARLLLEEVRPGGEPQPAPARLRVMPLEVKVLHAALRPFRQVAIGPCDAGRKPAHHPAWRPDARVVIENVYPEIDGGRYPAKRIVGDTVEVWADLFRDGHDKLRAVLHYAFEDETWQETPFAFHDNDRWVARFRPDRVGRWRYTIEAWPDRFESWREDLVKKREAGQAVDLEFAEGASLVEAAVAHASKADAARLGKLLKELTGRDGDRRAAIMLSPELQELMAQADERADRVRYGRELELVVDRPEARFAAWYEMFPRSQGKVAGKSATFHDCIARLADVAALGFDVVYLVPIHPIGRVNRKGRDNAVVATPEDPGSPYAIGAAEGGHAAINPELGTLDDFRRFVRAAAELGIEVALDFAIQCAPDHPWVAAHKEWFRFRPDGSIRYAENPPKKYEDIVNVEFYNPDREGLWTALR
;
A
#
# COMPACT_ATOMS: atom_id res chain seq x y z
N MET A 1 31.59 8.37 -20.60
CA MET A 1 30.57 8.49 -19.55
C MET A 1 29.39 7.61 -19.96
N PRO A 2 29.20 6.42 -19.38
CA PRO A 2 28.02 5.60 -19.64
C PRO A 2 26.80 6.19 -18.94
N SER A 3 25.63 5.92 -19.51
CA SER A 3 24.36 6.62 -19.32
C SER A 3 23.75 6.49 -17.91
N SER A 4 23.36 7.63 -17.34
CA SER A 4 22.61 7.78 -16.09
C SER A 4 21.19 7.17 -16.12
N GLY A 5 20.71 6.74 -17.29
CA GLY A 5 19.39 6.11 -17.45
C GLY A 5 19.34 4.65 -17.01
N ALA A 6 20.43 3.89 -17.15
CA ALA A 6 20.45 2.48 -16.74
C ALA A 6 20.53 2.32 -15.21
N ALA A 7 21.31 3.18 -14.55
CA ALA A 7 21.44 3.19 -13.09
C ALA A 7 20.13 3.58 -12.38
N ASN A 8 19.33 4.50 -12.94
CA ASN A 8 18.02 4.84 -12.39
C ASN A 8 16.99 3.70 -12.58
N GLY A 9 17.10 2.90 -13.65
CA GLY A 9 16.25 1.73 -13.87
C GLY A 9 16.56 0.56 -12.93
N GLU A 10 17.84 0.31 -12.64
CA GLU A 10 18.26 -0.67 -11.62
C GLU A 10 17.91 -0.19 -10.20
N ARG A 11 18.00 1.12 -9.93
CA ARG A 11 17.65 1.75 -8.65
C ARG A 11 16.16 1.61 -8.32
N ALA A 12 15.27 1.86 -9.29
CA ALA A 12 13.84 1.63 -9.14
C ALA A 12 13.50 0.13 -9.00
N ARG A 13 14.32 -0.76 -9.57
CA ARG A 13 14.12 -2.22 -9.51
C ARG A 13 14.58 -2.83 -8.18
N ALA A 14 15.68 -2.37 -7.60
CA ALA A 14 16.19 -2.83 -6.31
C ALA A 14 15.34 -2.36 -5.11
N MET A 15 14.71 -1.19 -5.22
CA MET A 15 13.69 -0.72 -4.26
C MET A 15 12.32 -1.41 -4.43
N ARG A 16 12.07 -2.06 -5.57
CA ARG A 16 10.80 -2.77 -5.85
C ARG A 16 10.74 -4.19 -5.29
N GLU A 17 11.85 -4.76 -4.86
CA GLU A 17 11.88 -6.11 -4.29
C GLU A 17 12.01 -6.05 -2.77
N GLY A 18 11.04 -6.63 -2.06
CA GLY A 18 11.04 -6.71 -0.60
C GLY A 18 12.23 -7.51 -0.07
N LEU A 19 12.70 -7.18 1.13
CA LEU A 19 13.83 -7.86 1.75
C LEU A 19 13.53 -9.33 2.05
N ARG A 20 14.44 -10.21 1.64
CA ARG A 20 14.45 -11.62 2.00
C ARG A 20 15.78 -11.85 2.71
N ILE A 21 15.72 -11.87 4.04
CA ILE A 21 16.88 -11.84 4.92
C ILE A 21 17.13 -13.22 5.49
N TYR A 22 18.33 -13.75 5.24
CA TYR A 22 18.85 -14.88 5.98
C TYR A 22 19.64 -14.36 7.18
N ASN A 23 19.20 -14.66 8.39
CA ASN A 23 19.91 -14.32 9.61
C ASN A 23 20.96 -15.42 9.91
N LEU A 24 22.21 -15.10 9.58
CA LEU A 24 23.39 -15.91 9.87
C LEU A 24 23.86 -15.62 11.30
N PHE A 25 23.71 -16.62 12.16
CA PHE A 25 24.12 -16.50 13.56
C PHE A 25 25.61 -16.87 13.72
N PRO A 26 26.49 -15.94 14.13
CA PRO A 26 27.93 -16.15 14.05
C PRO A 26 28.46 -17.23 15.02
N THR A 27 27.78 -17.49 16.13
CA THR A 27 28.19 -18.57 17.06
C THR A 27 28.00 -19.96 16.45
N LEU A 28 26.96 -20.13 15.62
CA LEU A 28 26.65 -21.36 14.90
C LEU A 28 27.50 -21.51 13.63
N ALA A 29 27.69 -20.42 12.88
CA ALA A 29 28.46 -20.43 11.63
C ALA A 29 29.99 -20.47 11.87
N GLY A 30 30.45 -20.19 13.10
CA GLY A 30 31.85 -20.23 13.48
C GLY A 30 32.64 -18.99 13.03
N PRO A 31 33.90 -19.14 12.57
CA PRO A 31 34.71 -17.99 12.16
C PRO A 31 34.19 -17.34 10.87
N ILE A 32 34.63 -16.11 10.58
CA ILE A 32 34.23 -15.33 9.38
C ILE A 32 34.45 -16.07 8.04
N ALA A 33 35.41 -17.00 8.00
CA ALA A 33 35.59 -17.90 6.86
C ALA A 33 34.40 -18.87 6.67
N GLY A 34 33.83 -19.36 7.77
CA GLY A 34 32.58 -20.14 7.77
C GLY A 34 31.39 -19.29 7.31
N TRP A 35 31.30 -18.03 7.76
CA TRP A 35 30.23 -17.13 7.28
C TRP A 35 30.28 -16.95 5.77
N THR A 36 31.49 -16.80 5.24
CA THR A 36 31.74 -16.65 3.80
C THR A 36 31.36 -17.93 3.03
N ALA A 37 31.60 -19.11 3.62
CA ALA A 37 31.27 -20.39 3.01
C ALA A 37 29.76 -20.66 2.92
N GLU A 38 28.94 -20.03 3.76
CA GLU A 38 27.48 -20.15 3.74
C GLU A 38 26.80 -19.34 2.62
N LEU A 39 27.47 -18.29 2.11
CA LEU A 39 26.88 -17.34 1.15
C LEU A 39 26.30 -18.00 -0.12
N PRO A 40 26.96 -18.99 -0.77
CA PRO A 40 26.38 -19.67 -1.93
C PRO A 40 25.08 -20.40 -1.61
N ARG A 41 24.98 -21.02 -0.43
CA ARG A 41 23.78 -21.74 0.01
C ARG A 41 22.64 -20.77 0.31
N ILE A 42 22.95 -19.67 1.00
CA ILE A 42 21.99 -18.60 1.27
C ILE A 42 21.42 -18.02 -0.03
N ALA A 43 22.29 -17.73 -1.02
CA ALA A 43 21.85 -17.24 -2.32
C ALA A 43 21.03 -18.29 -3.10
N ALA A 44 21.36 -19.58 -3.00
CA ALA A 44 20.59 -20.66 -3.64
C ALA A 44 19.16 -20.78 -3.08
N MET A 45 18.95 -20.37 -1.82
CA MET A 45 17.62 -20.23 -1.21
C MET A 45 16.88 -18.94 -1.62
N ALA A 46 17.41 -18.18 -2.59
CA ALA A 46 16.82 -16.95 -3.13
C ALA A 46 16.61 -15.82 -2.10
N PHE A 47 17.40 -15.81 -1.03
CA PHE A 47 17.56 -14.63 -0.18
C PHE A 47 18.32 -13.53 -0.95
N ASN A 48 18.01 -12.27 -0.67
CA ASN A 48 18.71 -11.10 -1.24
C ASN A 48 19.49 -10.30 -0.18
N ALA A 49 19.46 -10.74 1.08
CA ALA A 49 20.21 -10.15 2.17
C ALA A 49 20.71 -11.22 3.14
N VAL A 50 21.88 -10.97 3.73
CA VAL A 50 22.44 -11.76 4.83
C VAL A 50 22.68 -10.84 6.01
N TYR A 51 22.01 -11.14 7.12
CA TYR A 51 22.15 -10.43 8.38
C TYR A 51 23.07 -11.23 9.30
N VAL A 52 24.07 -10.57 9.90
CA VAL A 52 24.93 -11.16 10.92
C VAL A 52 24.72 -10.41 12.23
N ASN A 53 24.33 -11.15 13.28
CA ASN A 53 24.24 -10.65 14.67
C ASN A 53 25.59 -10.05 15.14
N PRO A 54 25.62 -9.34 16.29
CA PRO A 54 26.84 -8.64 16.72
C PRO A 54 28.08 -9.54 16.73
N PHE A 55 29.14 -9.06 16.10
CA PHE A 55 30.42 -9.77 16.00
C PHE A 55 31.57 -9.04 16.71
N HIS A 56 31.25 -7.95 17.41
CA HIS A 56 32.22 -7.11 18.11
C HIS A 56 32.81 -7.83 19.33
N TYR A 57 33.94 -7.32 19.84
CA TYR A 57 34.58 -7.84 21.04
C TYR A 57 33.61 -7.70 22.25
N PRO A 58 33.20 -8.82 22.88
CA PRO A 58 32.21 -8.78 23.94
C PRO A 58 32.82 -8.45 25.31
N GLY A 59 31.97 -8.03 26.23
CA GLY A 59 32.29 -7.84 27.65
C GLY A 59 32.45 -9.14 28.43
N PHE A 60 32.55 -9.03 29.75
CA PHE A 60 32.82 -10.16 30.64
C PHE A 60 31.77 -11.29 30.59
N SER A 61 30.52 -11.00 30.21
CA SER A 61 29.46 -12.00 30.09
C SER A 61 29.62 -12.89 28.86
N GLY A 62 30.43 -12.48 27.89
CA GLY A 62 30.56 -13.12 26.59
C GLY A 62 29.35 -12.93 25.66
N SER A 63 28.27 -12.27 26.12
CA SER A 63 27.11 -11.97 25.29
C SER A 63 27.49 -11.16 24.07
N LEU A 64 26.99 -11.55 22.89
CA LEU A 64 27.20 -10.81 21.65
C LEU A 64 26.68 -9.37 21.73
N TYR A 65 25.59 -9.16 22.47
CA TYR A 65 24.97 -7.85 22.65
C TYR A 65 25.67 -6.99 23.73
N ALA A 66 26.48 -7.61 24.60
CA ALA A 66 27.32 -6.87 25.54
C ALA A 66 28.60 -6.38 24.85
N VAL A 67 28.50 -5.36 23.99
CA VAL A 67 29.65 -4.85 23.21
C VAL A 67 30.62 -4.10 24.12
N LYS A 68 31.87 -4.58 24.21
CA LYS A 68 32.95 -3.91 24.94
C LYS A 68 33.73 -2.93 24.08
N ASP A 69 34.09 -3.35 22.86
CA ASP A 69 34.80 -2.56 21.86
C ASP A 69 34.13 -2.74 20.49
N TYR A 70 33.61 -1.64 19.95
CA TYR A 70 32.86 -1.59 18.70
C TYR A 70 33.73 -1.66 17.43
N TYR A 71 35.05 -1.50 17.51
CA TYR A 71 35.95 -1.53 16.33
C TYR A 71 36.75 -2.82 16.23
N ARG A 72 36.69 -3.67 17.25
CA ARG A 72 37.44 -4.93 17.30
C ARG A 72 36.52 -6.12 17.09
N LEU A 73 36.95 -7.04 16.23
CA LEU A 73 36.25 -8.29 15.98
C LEU A 73 36.43 -9.23 17.19
N ASN A 74 35.36 -9.95 17.55
CA ASN A 74 35.43 -11.01 18.55
C ASN A 74 36.49 -12.05 18.13
N PRO A 75 37.50 -12.36 18.97
CA PRO A 75 38.56 -13.30 18.64
C PRO A 75 38.05 -14.70 18.23
N ARG A 76 36.89 -15.11 18.77
CA ARG A 76 36.23 -16.38 18.39
C ARG A 76 35.88 -16.41 16.91
N PHE A 77 35.42 -15.29 16.35
CA PHE A 77 35.00 -15.20 14.96
C PHE A 77 36.16 -14.93 14.00
N ARG A 78 37.30 -14.50 14.52
CA ARG A 78 38.53 -14.34 13.73
C ARG A 78 39.14 -15.69 13.34
N GLY A 79 39.09 -16.69 14.23
CA GLY A 79 39.69 -18.00 14.01
C GLY A 79 41.19 -17.92 13.67
N LYS A 80 41.62 -18.63 12.61
CA LYS A 80 43.04 -18.64 12.15
C LYS A 80 43.34 -17.56 11.10
N ALA A 81 42.42 -16.62 10.85
CA ALA A 81 42.55 -15.65 9.76
C ALA A 81 43.67 -14.61 10.02
N ARG A 82 44.42 -14.28 8.96
CA ARG A 82 45.48 -13.26 8.96
C ARG A 82 44.94 -11.94 8.36
N GLY A 83 45.46 -10.79 8.81
CA GLY A 83 45.02 -9.45 8.34
C GLY A 83 44.35 -8.60 9.43
N SER A 84 44.02 -7.34 9.15
CA SER A 84 43.22 -6.53 10.10
C SER A 84 41.76 -7.00 10.14
N ASP A 85 41.04 -6.71 11.21
CA ASP A 85 39.61 -7.04 11.34
C ASP A 85 38.79 -6.42 10.19
N ASP A 86 39.06 -5.15 9.86
CA ASP A 86 38.49 -4.45 8.70
C ASP A 86 38.71 -5.18 7.37
N ALA A 87 39.91 -5.75 7.15
CA ALA A 87 40.21 -6.45 5.91
C ALA A 87 39.40 -7.76 5.80
N LEU A 88 39.19 -8.44 6.92
CA LEU A 88 38.37 -9.66 6.98
C LEU A 88 36.90 -9.33 6.70
N LEU A 89 36.36 -8.31 7.34
CA LEU A 89 34.99 -7.84 7.15
C LEU A 89 34.75 -7.35 5.72
N ARG A 90 35.68 -6.57 5.15
CA ARG A 90 35.62 -6.13 3.75
C ARG A 90 35.65 -7.30 2.77
N GLY A 91 36.39 -8.37 3.09
CA GLY A 91 36.40 -9.61 2.32
C GLY A 91 35.03 -10.31 2.32
N PHE A 92 34.41 -10.41 3.50
CA PHE A 92 33.08 -10.98 3.67
C PHE A 92 32.01 -10.17 2.92
N THR A 93 31.93 -8.85 3.15
CA THR A 93 30.93 -7.99 2.50
C THR A 93 31.05 -7.99 0.99
N LYS A 94 32.28 -7.97 0.45
CA LYS A 94 32.53 -8.09 -0.99
C LYS A 94 32.04 -9.43 -1.55
N THR A 95 32.28 -10.52 -0.84
CA THR A 95 31.84 -11.86 -1.27
C THR A 95 30.31 -11.97 -1.23
N ALA A 96 29.66 -11.47 -0.18
CA ALA A 96 28.20 -11.43 -0.06
C ALA A 96 27.57 -10.69 -1.24
N ARG A 97 28.07 -9.48 -1.55
CA ARG A 97 27.62 -8.70 -2.72
C ARG A 97 27.84 -9.44 -4.03
N GLY A 98 28.94 -10.19 -4.17
CA GLY A 98 29.22 -11.03 -5.34
C GLY A 98 28.20 -12.14 -5.57
N HIS A 99 27.49 -12.58 -4.52
CA HIS A 99 26.37 -13.52 -4.59
C HIS A 99 25.00 -12.84 -4.66
N GLY A 100 24.94 -11.51 -4.84
CA GLY A 100 23.68 -10.75 -4.85
C GLY A 100 23.06 -10.55 -3.46
N LEU A 101 23.82 -10.79 -2.38
CA LEU A 101 23.36 -10.63 -1.00
C LEU A 101 23.80 -9.28 -0.46
N ARG A 102 22.85 -8.49 0.06
CA ARG A 102 23.12 -7.30 0.86
C ARG A 102 23.62 -7.71 2.25
N PRO A 103 24.87 -7.42 2.64
CA PRO A 103 25.36 -7.70 3.99
C PRO A 103 24.78 -6.67 4.97
N ILE A 104 24.12 -7.16 6.02
CA ILE A 104 23.52 -6.39 7.11
C ILE A 104 24.23 -6.79 8.41
N MET A 105 24.53 -5.82 9.25
CA MET A 105 25.04 -6.07 10.61
C MET A 105 24.07 -5.54 11.66
N ASP A 106 24.22 -6.01 12.89
CA ASP A 106 23.50 -5.46 14.03
C ASP A 106 24.20 -4.19 14.56
N LEU A 107 23.41 -3.22 14.97
CA LEU A 107 23.82 -1.93 15.48
C LEU A 107 23.22 -1.73 16.88
N VAL A 108 24.06 -1.94 17.90
CA VAL A 108 23.70 -1.84 19.31
C VAL A 108 24.12 -0.46 19.83
N VAL A 109 23.15 0.44 20.01
CA VAL A 109 23.41 1.85 20.41
C VAL A 109 22.59 2.30 21.62
N ASN A 110 21.68 1.48 22.10
CA ASN A 110 20.93 1.65 23.35
C ASN A 110 21.81 1.41 24.60
N HIS A 111 22.80 0.52 24.50
CA HIS A 111 23.65 0.14 25.63
C HIS A 111 25.05 -0.34 25.18
N THR A 112 25.95 -0.56 26.14
CA THR A 112 27.25 -1.25 25.97
C THR A 112 27.42 -2.35 27.01
N ALA A 113 28.53 -3.10 26.99
CA ALA A 113 28.94 -3.89 28.16
C ALA A 113 29.28 -3.00 29.36
N LYS A 114 29.06 -3.49 30.59
CA LYS A 114 29.47 -2.78 31.83
C LYS A 114 30.99 -2.63 31.99
N ASP A 115 31.77 -3.48 31.33
CA ASP A 115 33.22 -3.37 31.27
C ASP A 115 33.71 -2.82 29.91
N SER A 116 32.86 -2.07 29.20
CA SER A 116 33.23 -1.36 27.96
C SER A 116 34.33 -0.33 28.22
N GLU A 117 35.22 -0.16 27.25
CA GLU A 117 36.24 0.90 27.27
C GLU A 117 35.61 2.31 27.34
N LEU A 118 34.36 2.45 26.89
CA LEU A 118 33.59 3.70 26.99
C LEU A 118 33.20 4.03 28.44
N ILE A 119 33.03 3.04 29.31
CA ILE A 119 32.70 3.28 30.73
C ILE A 119 33.84 4.00 31.44
N GLU A 120 35.08 3.62 31.15
CA GLU A 120 36.28 4.22 31.72
C GLU A 120 36.60 5.57 31.07
N SER A 121 36.55 5.64 29.73
CA SER A 121 36.95 6.83 28.98
C SER A 121 35.88 7.93 28.92
N ARG A 122 34.59 7.57 29.04
CA ARG A 122 33.42 8.45 28.90
C ARG A 122 32.34 8.13 29.96
N PRO A 123 32.66 8.20 31.27
CA PRO A 123 31.75 7.77 32.35
C PRO A 123 30.45 8.58 32.46
N ASN A 124 30.42 9.77 31.86
CA ASN A 124 29.27 10.68 31.78
C ASN A 124 28.26 10.30 30.69
N TRP A 125 28.58 9.36 29.80
CA TRP A 125 27.67 8.92 28.74
C TRP A 125 26.59 7.94 29.22
N PHE A 126 26.73 7.41 30.44
CA PHE A 126 25.90 6.32 30.93
C PHE A 126 24.88 6.77 31.96
N ALA A 127 23.69 6.18 31.90
CA ALA A 127 22.67 6.40 32.90
C ALA A 127 23.12 5.81 34.25
N ARG A 128 22.76 6.48 35.34
CA ARG A 128 23.09 6.06 36.70
C ARG A 128 21.86 5.94 37.58
N ASP A 129 21.92 4.99 38.49
CA ASP A 129 20.92 4.83 39.54
C ASP A 129 21.17 5.79 40.70
N ARG A 130 20.24 5.84 41.66
CA ARG A 130 20.28 6.81 42.77
C ARG A 130 21.51 6.63 43.68
N ASP A 131 22.07 5.43 43.71
CA ASP A 131 23.29 5.07 44.43
C ASP A 131 24.58 5.38 43.64
N GLY A 132 24.45 5.90 42.41
CA GLY A 132 25.58 6.25 41.53
C GLY A 132 26.12 5.10 40.68
N ALA A 133 25.57 3.88 40.83
CA ALA A 133 25.93 2.74 39.99
C ALA A 133 25.48 2.96 38.54
N VAL A 134 26.20 2.36 37.58
CA VAL A 134 25.80 2.37 36.17
C VAL A 134 24.53 1.55 36.02
N ARG A 135 23.50 2.17 35.43
CA ARG A 135 22.18 1.57 35.26
C ARG A 135 22.24 0.45 34.22
N SER A 136 21.59 -0.66 34.57
CA SER A 136 21.30 -1.74 33.63
C SER A 136 20.00 -1.45 32.86
N PRO A 137 19.96 -1.63 31.54
CA PRO A 137 18.71 -1.61 30.79
C PRO A 137 17.81 -2.79 31.21
N PHE A 138 16.51 -2.65 30.94
CA PHE A 138 15.52 -3.68 31.24
C PHE A 138 14.39 -3.70 30.20
N ALA A 139 13.76 -4.85 30.04
CA ALA A 139 12.48 -5.03 29.36
C ALA A 139 11.37 -5.28 30.38
N VAL A 140 10.17 -4.79 30.08
CA VAL A 140 8.95 -5.06 30.83
C VAL A 140 8.13 -6.06 30.03
N ASP A 141 7.54 -7.06 30.68
CA ASP A 141 6.65 -8.01 30.01
C ASP A 141 5.40 -7.25 29.50
N PRO A 142 5.06 -7.35 28.19
CA PRO A 142 3.90 -6.66 27.63
C PRO A 142 2.57 -7.07 28.27
N ASN A 143 2.49 -8.30 28.80
CA ASN A 143 1.29 -8.85 29.43
C ASN A 143 1.28 -8.67 30.96
N ASP A 144 2.42 -8.33 31.56
CA ASP A 144 2.56 -8.13 33.00
C ASP A 144 3.59 -7.01 33.32
N PRO A 145 3.13 -5.77 33.58
CA PRO A 145 4.01 -4.65 33.86
C PRO A 145 4.83 -4.78 35.16
N GLU A 146 4.51 -5.73 36.03
CA GLU A 146 5.30 -6.03 37.23
C GLU A 146 6.51 -6.91 36.92
N ARG A 147 6.47 -7.68 35.81
CA ARG A 147 7.56 -8.56 35.41
C ARG A 147 8.60 -7.80 34.59
N LYS A 148 9.77 -7.58 35.20
CA LYS A 148 10.90 -6.89 34.57
C LYS A 148 12.10 -7.81 34.40
N THR A 149 12.60 -7.92 33.18
CA THR A 149 13.87 -8.60 32.88
C THR A 149 14.98 -7.55 32.85
N VAL A 150 15.84 -7.55 33.87
CA VAL A 150 16.98 -6.63 33.97
C VAL A 150 18.23 -7.31 33.41
N TRP A 151 18.91 -6.67 32.48
CA TRP A 151 20.16 -7.18 31.88
C TRP A 151 21.37 -6.67 32.65
N GLY A 152 21.76 -7.41 33.69
CA GLY A 152 22.75 -6.98 34.68
C GLY A 152 24.17 -6.78 34.17
N ASP A 153 24.52 -7.27 32.99
CA ASP A 153 25.83 -7.15 32.33
C ASP A 153 25.94 -5.94 31.38
N LEU A 154 24.84 -5.26 31.10
CA LEU A 154 24.75 -4.14 30.17
C LEU A 154 24.74 -2.79 30.90
N ALA A 155 25.26 -1.76 30.23
CA ALA A 155 25.30 -0.38 30.69
C ALA A 155 24.50 0.52 29.74
N GLU A 156 23.43 1.13 30.26
CA GLU A 156 22.52 1.97 29.47
C GLU A 156 23.15 3.32 29.10
N LEU A 157 23.07 3.69 27.82
CA LEU A 157 23.53 5.00 27.32
C LEU A 157 22.48 6.08 27.59
N ASP A 158 22.93 7.22 28.11
CA ASP A 158 22.06 8.34 28.45
C ASP A 158 22.02 9.38 27.31
N TYR A 159 21.00 9.26 26.47
CA TYR A 159 20.73 10.20 25.38
C TYR A 159 20.11 11.53 25.81
N ARG A 160 20.19 11.94 27.07
CA ARG A 160 19.78 13.29 27.49
C ARG A 160 20.92 14.30 27.26
N PRO A 161 20.63 15.59 27.04
CA PRO A 161 21.65 16.62 27.03
C PRO A 161 22.37 16.72 28.40
N PRO A 162 23.68 17.09 28.43
CA PRO A 162 24.49 17.58 27.31
C PRO A 162 25.25 16.51 26.52
N GLN A 163 25.42 15.29 27.04
CA GLN A 163 26.31 14.26 26.45
C GLN A 163 25.81 13.66 25.13
N ARG A 164 24.51 13.81 24.81
CA ARG A 164 23.88 13.27 23.59
C ARG A 164 24.71 13.50 22.33
N ASP A 165 25.18 14.72 22.08
CA ASP A 165 25.87 15.04 20.84
C ASP A 165 27.21 14.30 20.68
N GLU A 166 27.91 14.05 21.79
CA GLU A 166 29.15 13.26 21.80
C GLU A 166 28.87 11.78 21.50
N ILE A 167 27.83 11.22 22.13
CA ILE A 167 27.40 9.83 21.90
C ILE A 167 27.01 9.66 20.43
N VAL A 168 26.20 10.56 19.89
CA VAL A 168 25.76 10.50 18.49
C VAL A 168 26.94 10.66 17.55
N ALA A 169 27.87 11.58 17.79
CA ALA A 169 29.06 11.74 16.94
C ALA A 169 29.93 10.47 16.89
N TYR A 170 30.06 9.76 18.01
CA TYR A 170 30.77 8.48 18.07
C TYR A 170 30.08 7.41 17.20
N PHE A 171 28.77 7.25 17.32
CA PHE A 171 28.03 6.26 16.53
C PHE A 171 27.88 6.67 15.06
N GLU A 172 27.85 7.97 14.73
CA GLU A 172 27.92 8.42 13.34
C GLU A 172 29.26 8.00 12.70
N ALA A 173 30.37 8.12 13.42
CA ALA A 173 31.67 7.65 12.95
C ALA A 173 31.68 6.12 12.76
N LEU A 174 31.08 5.38 13.70
CA LEU A 174 30.96 3.93 13.65
C LEU A 174 30.15 3.46 12.42
N VAL A 175 29.00 4.07 12.19
CA VAL A 175 28.13 3.77 11.05
C VAL A 175 28.85 4.07 9.74
N ARG A 176 29.56 5.20 9.63
CA ARG A 176 30.37 5.53 8.43
C ARG A 176 31.51 4.54 8.22
N HIS A 177 32.15 4.07 9.29
CA HIS A 177 33.20 3.06 9.23
C HIS A 177 32.69 1.76 8.61
N TYR A 178 31.63 1.18 9.16
CA TYR A 178 31.07 -0.09 8.67
C TYR A 178 30.42 0.02 7.29
N ALA A 179 29.77 1.15 6.98
CA ALA A 179 29.34 1.46 5.62
C ALA A 179 30.54 1.45 4.64
N GLY A 180 31.66 2.06 5.02
CA GLY A 180 32.92 2.06 4.27
C GLY A 180 33.59 0.69 4.12
N LEU A 181 33.29 -0.27 5.01
CA LEU A 181 33.67 -1.68 4.89
C LEU A 181 32.76 -2.48 3.95
N GLY A 182 31.65 -1.90 3.49
CA GLY A 182 30.75 -2.51 2.51
C GLY A 182 29.48 -3.12 3.09
N PHE A 183 29.15 -2.89 4.37
CA PHE A 183 27.82 -3.19 4.89
C PHE A 183 26.77 -2.34 4.18
N GLY A 184 25.69 -2.98 3.74
CA GLY A 184 24.58 -2.36 3.00
C GLY A 184 23.33 -2.15 3.86
N GLY A 185 23.40 -2.45 5.16
CA GLY A 185 22.32 -2.14 6.09
C GLY A 185 22.67 -2.44 7.56
N PHE A 186 21.82 -1.93 8.45
CA PHE A 186 21.95 -2.03 9.89
C PHE A 186 20.62 -2.45 10.52
N ARG A 187 20.56 -3.63 11.15
CA ARG A 187 19.47 -3.96 12.08
C ARG A 187 19.77 -3.21 13.37
N CYS A 188 18.79 -2.49 13.90
CA CYS A 188 18.97 -1.55 15.01
C CYS A 188 18.36 -2.14 16.27
N ASP A 189 19.20 -2.52 17.22
CA ASP A 189 18.80 -3.18 18.47
C ASP A 189 17.98 -2.27 19.37
N ALA A 190 16.86 -2.81 19.87
CA ALA A 190 15.86 -2.16 20.69
C ALA A 190 15.64 -0.71 20.25
N ALA A 191 15.33 -0.51 18.96
CA ALA A 191 15.30 0.80 18.33
C ALA A 191 14.35 1.77 19.07
N TYR A 192 13.27 1.22 19.63
CA TYR A 192 12.27 1.92 20.45
C TYR A 192 12.81 2.49 21.78
N LYS A 193 13.98 2.03 22.26
CA LYS A 193 14.65 2.57 23.46
C LYS A 193 15.54 3.78 23.17
N VAL A 194 15.70 4.17 21.90
CA VAL A 194 16.58 5.27 21.48
C VAL A 194 15.76 6.36 20.79
N PRO A 195 15.95 7.66 21.13
CA PRO A 195 15.16 8.73 20.55
C PRO A 195 15.22 8.80 19.02
N ALA A 196 14.09 9.06 18.35
CA ALA A 196 14.02 9.14 16.88
C ALA A 196 14.98 10.18 16.27
N GLU A 197 15.28 11.26 16.99
CA GLU A 197 16.24 12.28 16.55
C GLU A 197 17.69 11.76 16.48
N VAL A 198 18.05 10.80 17.34
CA VAL A 198 19.35 10.11 17.32
C VAL A 198 19.42 9.25 16.07
N TRP A 199 18.39 8.42 15.85
CA TRP A 199 18.29 7.57 14.66
C TRP A 199 18.37 8.35 13.36
N ARG A 200 17.64 9.46 13.25
CA ARG A 200 17.68 10.34 12.07
C ARG A 200 19.10 10.82 11.74
N ARG A 201 19.92 11.13 12.76
CA ARG A 201 21.33 11.51 12.56
C ARG A 201 22.20 10.34 12.12
N LEU A 202 22.04 9.16 12.74
CA LEU A 202 22.79 7.96 12.38
C LEU A 202 22.45 7.48 10.94
N ILE A 203 21.16 7.48 10.60
CA ILE A 203 20.66 7.15 9.26
C ILE A 203 21.22 8.16 8.24
N GLY A 204 21.16 9.45 8.54
CA GLY A 204 21.74 10.50 7.70
C GLY A 204 23.26 10.32 7.49
N ALA A 205 23.99 9.92 8.53
CA ALA A 205 25.43 9.66 8.44
C ALA A 205 25.75 8.46 7.53
N ALA A 206 25.02 7.35 7.63
CA ALA A 206 25.17 6.22 6.71
C ALA A 206 24.78 6.58 5.28
N LYS A 207 23.61 7.20 5.09
CA LYS A 207 23.09 7.56 3.76
C LYS A 207 23.96 8.63 3.05
N SER A 208 24.79 9.37 3.79
CA SER A 208 25.82 10.25 3.22
C SER A 208 27.00 9.49 2.59
N VAL A 209 27.25 8.25 3.01
CA VAL A 209 28.27 7.36 2.40
C VAL A 209 27.68 6.63 1.21
N ASP A 210 26.48 6.06 1.37
CA ASP A 210 25.74 5.38 0.30
C ASP A 210 24.22 5.49 0.59
N PRO A 211 23.44 6.16 -0.29
CA PRO A 211 22.01 6.39 -0.06
C PRO A 211 21.17 5.09 -0.09
N GLU A 212 21.72 3.98 -0.57
CA GLU A 212 21.04 2.68 -0.68
C GLU A 212 21.20 1.81 0.60
N ILE A 213 21.88 2.33 1.64
CA ILE A 213 22.02 1.66 2.93
C ILE A 213 20.68 1.67 3.67
N LEU A 214 20.27 0.49 4.15
CA LEU A 214 19.01 0.30 4.85
C LEU A 214 19.16 0.26 6.38
N PHE A 215 18.17 0.79 7.09
CA PHE A 215 18.04 0.67 8.54
C PHE A 215 16.76 -0.06 8.89
N LEU A 216 16.90 -1.16 9.65
CA LEU A 216 15.80 -2.02 10.06
C LEU A 216 15.61 -1.88 11.57
N ALA A 217 14.53 -1.22 12.00
CA ALA A 217 14.28 -0.92 13.41
C ALA A 217 13.72 -2.17 14.10
N GLU A 218 14.42 -2.73 15.07
CA GLU A 218 13.80 -3.74 15.92
C GLU A 218 12.90 -3.07 16.97
N ASN A 219 11.62 -3.34 16.84
CA ASN A 219 10.53 -2.79 17.64
C ASN A 219 9.71 -3.89 18.33
N LEU A 220 10.25 -5.12 18.41
CA LEU A 220 9.61 -6.22 19.11
C LEU A 220 9.63 -5.96 20.63
N GLY A 221 8.50 -6.20 21.29
CA GLY A 221 8.32 -5.90 22.71
C GLY A 221 8.08 -4.41 23.02
N ALA A 222 8.08 -3.53 22.02
CA ALA A 222 7.70 -2.14 22.19
C ALA A 222 6.18 -1.99 22.32
N THR A 223 5.76 -0.98 23.09
CA THR A 223 4.37 -0.50 23.06
C THR A 223 4.07 0.18 21.72
N LEU A 224 2.79 0.26 21.34
CA LEU A 224 2.38 0.87 20.07
C LEU A 224 2.84 2.34 19.96
N ASP A 225 2.78 3.10 21.05
CA ASP A 225 3.22 4.50 21.11
C ASP A 225 4.73 4.63 20.94
N GLU A 226 5.52 3.70 21.51
CA GLU A 226 6.97 3.66 21.31
C GLU A 226 7.34 3.38 19.84
N VAL A 227 6.57 2.56 19.13
CA VAL A 227 6.78 2.34 17.68
C VAL A 227 6.40 3.57 16.86
N GLU A 228 5.27 4.20 17.16
CA GLU A 228 4.84 5.43 16.47
C GLU A 228 5.83 6.58 16.65
N ALA A 229 6.49 6.67 17.80
CA ALA A 229 7.56 7.64 18.03
C ALA A 229 8.74 7.50 17.05
N LEU A 230 8.94 6.31 16.46
CA LEU A 230 9.99 6.07 15.45
C LEU A 230 9.65 6.65 14.08
N ALA A 231 8.43 7.11 13.82
CA ALA A 231 8.02 7.65 12.52
C ALA A 231 8.92 8.79 12.02
N ALA A 232 9.43 9.63 12.94
CA ALA A 232 10.31 10.74 12.62
C ALA A 232 11.80 10.34 12.39
N ALA A 233 12.15 9.06 12.61
CA ALA A 233 13.54 8.59 12.52
C ALA A 233 14.00 8.35 11.08
N GLY A 234 13.10 7.92 10.18
CA GLY A 234 13.42 7.60 8.79
C GLY A 234 13.95 6.18 8.55
N PHE A 235 13.50 5.21 9.34
CA PHE A 235 13.80 3.78 9.13
C PHE A 235 13.24 3.27 7.80
N ASP A 236 13.94 2.30 7.20
CA ASP A 236 13.51 1.68 5.94
C ASP A 236 12.61 0.46 6.17
N TYR A 237 12.75 -0.21 7.33
CA TYR A 237 11.89 -1.33 7.74
C TYR A 237 11.61 -1.34 9.24
N LEU A 238 10.45 -1.86 9.61
CA LEU A 238 10.07 -2.29 10.97
C LEU A 238 9.86 -3.81 11.01
N PHE A 239 9.77 -4.39 12.20
CA PHE A 239 9.33 -5.78 12.40
C PHE A 239 7.87 -5.81 12.87
N ASN A 240 7.15 -6.86 12.50
CA ASN A 240 5.79 -7.11 12.99
C ASN A 240 5.68 -8.43 13.74
N SER A 241 4.54 -8.63 14.39
CA SER A 241 4.28 -9.73 15.30
C SER A 241 3.67 -10.96 14.62
N VAL A 242 3.90 -11.16 13.31
CA VAL A 242 3.25 -12.21 12.50
C VAL A 242 3.40 -13.63 13.08
N LYS A 243 4.53 -13.92 13.75
CA LYS A 243 4.79 -15.21 14.41
C LYS A 243 3.70 -15.63 15.39
N TRP A 244 3.13 -14.67 16.10
CA TRP A 244 2.24 -14.95 17.24
C TRP A 244 0.76 -14.90 16.87
N TRP A 245 0.43 -14.69 15.60
CA TRP A 245 -0.94 -14.60 15.16
C TRP A 245 -1.63 -15.96 15.10
N ASP A 246 -2.87 -15.99 15.58
CA ASP A 246 -3.73 -17.16 15.69
C ASP A 246 -4.58 -17.41 14.43
N PHE A 247 -4.39 -16.60 13.39
CA PHE A 247 -5.18 -16.57 12.16
C PHE A 247 -6.66 -16.19 12.34
N GLU A 248 -7.05 -15.67 13.51
CA GLU A 248 -8.43 -15.31 13.81
C GLU A 248 -8.56 -13.88 14.32
N SER A 249 -7.70 -13.48 15.26
CA SER A 249 -7.81 -12.19 15.95
C SER A 249 -7.47 -11.00 15.04
N PRO A 250 -8.14 -9.84 15.16
CA PRO A 250 -7.90 -8.69 14.29
C PRO A 250 -6.57 -7.96 14.57
N TRP A 251 -5.96 -8.19 15.75
CA TRP A 251 -4.85 -7.37 16.26
C TRP A 251 -3.63 -7.32 15.32
N LEU A 252 -3.35 -8.37 14.55
CA LEU A 252 -2.19 -8.38 13.64
C LEU A 252 -2.43 -7.42 12.47
N LEU A 253 -3.67 -7.40 11.93
CA LEU A 253 -4.04 -6.48 10.86
C LEU A 253 -4.08 -5.04 11.36
N ASP A 254 -4.58 -4.80 12.58
CA ASP A 254 -4.54 -3.48 13.21
C ASP A 254 -3.10 -2.98 13.43
N GLN A 255 -2.21 -3.87 13.91
CA GLN A 255 -0.80 -3.56 14.08
C GLN A 255 -0.15 -3.26 12.72
N TYR A 256 -0.41 -4.09 11.72
CA TYR A 256 0.10 -3.91 10.35
C TYR A 256 -0.36 -2.56 9.77
N ASP A 257 -1.64 -2.23 9.90
CA ASP A 257 -2.20 -0.99 9.36
C ASP A 257 -1.59 0.26 9.99
N ARG A 258 -1.33 0.23 11.30
CA ARG A 258 -0.60 1.33 11.97
C ARG A 258 0.84 1.43 11.50
N PHE A 259 1.54 0.30 11.37
CA PHE A 259 2.98 0.29 11.10
C PHE A 259 3.33 0.55 9.63
N ARG A 260 2.47 0.12 8.67
CA ARG A 260 2.73 0.29 7.22
C ARG A 260 2.88 1.74 6.79
N HIS A 261 2.28 2.67 7.53
CA HIS A 261 2.41 4.11 7.28
C HIS A 261 3.71 4.72 7.81
N ILE A 262 4.44 3.99 8.65
CA ILE A 262 5.75 4.39 9.16
C ILE A 262 6.85 3.90 8.20
N ALA A 263 6.93 2.59 8.01
CA ALA A 263 7.83 1.92 7.08
C ALA A 263 7.37 0.48 6.80
N PRO A 264 7.81 -0.13 5.69
CA PRO A 264 7.55 -1.53 5.41
C PRO A 264 7.91 -2.50 6.54
N THR A 265 7.13 -3.56 6.69
CA THR A 265 7.29 -4.51 7.79
C THR A 265 8.06 -5.77 7.37
N ILE A 266 8.72 -6.39 8.34
CA ILE A 266 9.43 -7.67 8.22
C ILE A 266 8.75 -8.69 9.12
N GLY A 267 8.27 -9.76 8.49
CA GLY A 267 7.76 -10.94 9.18
C GLY A 267 8.85 -11.97 9.42
N PHE A 268 8.65 -12.86 10.39
CA PHE A 268 9.56 -13.98 10.67
C PHE A 268 8.77 -15.15 11.27
N PRO A 269 9.16 -16.40 10.96
CA PRO A 269 8.54 -17.58 11.57
C PRO A 269 9.06 -17.85 13.01
N GLU A 270 10.31 -17.47 13.28
CA GLU A 270 10.95 -17.49 14.59
C GLU A 270 12.12 -16.50 14.61
N SER A 271 12.62 -16.19 15.81
CA SER A 271 13.78 -15.32 16.01
C SER A 271 14.72 -15.92 17.05
N HIS A 272 15.89 -15.29 17.24
CA HIS A 272 16.85 -15.73 18.25
C HIS A 272 16.39 -15.46 19.70
N ASP A 273 15.43 -14.57 19.89
CA ASP A 273 14.86 -14.26 21.21
C ASP A 273 13.74 -15.23 21.62
N THR A 274 13.15 -15.94 20.66
CA THR A 274 12.07 -16.91 20.89
C THR A 274 12.60 -18.32 21.07
N GLU A 275 11.78 -19.20 21.65
CA GLU A 275 12.04 -20.64 21.55
C GLU A 275 12.00 -21.08 20.08
N ARG A 276 12.68 -22.19 19.77
CA ARG A 276 12.60 -22.81 18.44
C ARG A 276 11.18 -23.33 18.22
N LEU A 277 10.64 -23.15 17.01
CA LEU A 277 9.28 -23.56 16.67
C LEU A 277 9.02 -25.05 16.97
N VAL A 278 9.99 -25.94 16.71
CA VAL A 278 9.88 -27.37 17.05
C VAL A 278 9.66 -27.61 18.55
N THR A 279 10.31 -26.81 19.41
CA THR A 279 10.15 -26.92 20.86
C THR A 279 8.74 -26.47 21.28
N GLU A 280 8.23 -25.41 20.67
CA GLU A 280 6.86 -24.92 20.89
C GLU A 280 5.82 -25.95 20.45
N LEU A 281 5.98 -26.53 19.25
CA LEU A 281 5.06 -27.54 18.70
C LEU A 281 5.04 -28.84 19.53
N VAL A 282 6.21 -29.34 19.93
CA VAL A 282 6.29 -30.53 20.78
C VAL A 282 5.68 -30.26 22.15
N ALA A 283 5.89 -29.07 22.72
CA ALA A 283 5.27 -28.67 23.99
C ALA A 283 3.73 -28.54 23.89
N ALA A 284 3.22 -28.15 22.72
CA ALA A 284 1.80 -28.11 22.41
C ALA A 284 1.18 -29.49 22.09
N GLY A 285 1.99 -30.55 22.01
CA GLY A 285 1.53 -31.93 21.83
C GLY A 285 1.44 -32.40 20.38
N PHE A 286 1.95 -31.63 19.42
CA PHE A 286 1.99 -32.05 18.01
C PHE A 286 2.98 -33.20 17.79
N PRO A 287 2.62 -34.21 16.98
CA PRO A 287 3.51 -35.33 16.66
C PRO A 287 4.66 -34.88 15.76
N ASP A 288 5.80 -35.58 15.86
CA ASP A 288 7.02 -35.26 15.11
C ASP A 288 6.80 -35.27 13.58
N SER A 289 5.85 -36.09 13.09
CA SER A 289 5.48 -36.20 11.68
C SER A 289 4.84 -34.93 11.10
N GLU A 290 4.30 -34.05 11.94
CA GLU A 290 3.60 -32.83 11.52
C GLU A 290 4.47 -31.57 11.61
N VAL A 291 5.62 -31.64 12.30
CA VAL A 291 6.52 -30.50 12.54
C VAL A 291 6.95 -29.84 11.22
N GLU A 292 7.30 -30.64 10.20
CA GLU A 292 7.73 -30.09 8.90
C GLU A 292 6.62 -29.25 8.24
N ALA A 293 5.37 -29.69 8.33
CA ALA A 293 4.23 -29.00 7.72
C ALA A 293 3.99 -27.63 8.40
N HIS A 294 4.09 -27.55 9.73
CA HIS A 294 4.01 -26.28 10.45
C HIS A 294 5.17 -25.34 10.11
N TYR A 295 6.40 -25.83 9.94
CA TYR A 295 7.52 -25.00 9.49
C TYR A 295 7.28 -24.43 8.08
N ARG A 296 6.74 -25.24 7.18
CA ARG A 296 6.38 -24.80 5.83
C ARG A 296 5.32 -23.70 5.86
N GLN A 297 4.25 -23.89 6.65
CA GLN A 297 3.19 -22.91 6.83
C GLN A 297 3.71 -21.60 7.42
N ALA A 298 4.48 -21.67 8.52
CA ALA A 298 5.01 -20.51 9.21
C ALA A 298 5.89 -19.64 8.30
N TYR A 299 6.79 -20.26 7.53
CA TYR A 299 7.64 -19.51 6.60
C TYR A 299 6.87 -18.93 5.42
N ALA A 300 5.98 -19.72 4.80
CA ALA A 300 5.19 -19.25 3.67
C ALA A 300 4.24 -18.10 4.07
N PHE A 301 3.63 -18.19 5.24
CA PHE A 301 2.80 -17.14 5.79
C PHE A 301 3.60 -15.88 6.10
N ALA A 302 4.72 -15.98 6.83
CA ALA A 302 5.57 -14.83 7.12
C ALA A 302 6.09 -14.14 5.84
N ALA A 303 6.40 -14.91 4.79
CA ALA A 303 6.83 -14.39 3.49
C ALA A 303 5.69 -13.70 2.70
N ALA A 304 4.45 -14.18 2.81
CA ALA A 304 3.29 -13.61 2.14
C ALA A 304 2.69 -12.41 2.89
N PHE A 305 2.77 -12.39 4.22
CA PHE A 305 2.12 -11.35 5.03
C PHE A 305 2.84 -10.00 4.92
N SER A 306 4.15 -9.95 5.16
CA SER A 306 4.93 -8.71 5.26
C SER A 306 5.69 -8.38 3.97
N THR A 307 6.11 -7.13 3.75
CA THR A 307 6.98 -6.78 2.61
C THR A 307 8.34 -7.49 2.68
N GLY A 308 8.94 -7.53 3.87
CA GLY A 308 10.16 -8.29 4.12
C GLY A 308 9.92 -9.58 4.88
N VAL A 309 10.83 -10.53 4.77
CA VAL A 309 10.87 -11.75 5.58
C VAL A 309 12.28 -11.98 6.13
N MET A 310 12.38 -12.40 7.38
CA MET A 310 13.64 -12.78 8.02
C MET A 310 13.54 -14.21 8.57
N MET A 311 14.59 -15.01 8.37
CA MET A 311 14.67 -16.37 8.88
C MET A 311 16.03 -16.63 9.53
N PRO A 312 16.09 -17.12 10.78
CA PRO A 312 17.34 -17.49 11.43
C PRO A 312 17.88 -18.84 10.95
N MET A 313 19.21 -18.93 10.90
CA MET A 313 19.94 -20.15 10.59
C MET A 313 19.49 -21.32 11.48
N GLY A 314 19.26 -22.47 10.85
CA GLY A 314 18.82 -23.70 11.49
C GLY A 314 17.31 -23.90 11.46
N PHE A 315 16.53 -22.86 11.13
CA PHE A 315 15.08 -23.02 10.89
C PHE A 315 14.83 -23.99 9.73
N GLU A 316 15.60 -23.87 8.65
CA GLU A 316 15.49 -24.72 7.46
C GLU A 316 15.75 -26.20 7.73
N TYR A 317 16.37 -26.50 8.89
CA TYR A 317 16.74 -27.85 9.31
C TYR A 317 15.92 -28.38 10.48
N GLY A 318 15.00 -27.57 11.04
CA GLY A 318 14.25 -27.95 12.24
C GLY A 318 15.12 -28.12 13.48
N TRP A 319 16.20 -27.35 13.61
CA TRP A 319 17.07 -27.42 14.79
C TRP A 319 16.33 -27.03 16.07
N ALA A 320 16.46 -27.86 17.09
CA ALA A 320 15.70 -27.73 18.34
C ALA A 320 16.44 -26.93 19.41
N ARG A 321 17.77 -26.82 19.33
CA ARG A 321 18.53 -26.04 20.28
C ARG A 321 18.23 -24.55 20.10
N ARG A 322 17.89 -23.91 21.21
CA ARG A 322 17.74 -22.46 21.28
C ARG A 322 19.02 -21.77 20.84
N ILE A 323 18.87 -20.72 20.06
CA ILE A 323 19.98 -19.87 19.64
C ILE A 323 20.48 -19.09 20.87
N SER A 324 21.77 -19.23 21.19
CA SER A 324 22.37 -18.57 22.35
C SER A 324 23.16 -17.34 21.92
N VAL A 325 22.83 -16.17 22.46
CA VAL A 325 23.63 -14.94 22.31
C VAL A 325 24.91 -14.97 23.17
N VAL A 326 25.01 -15.92 24.10
CA VAL A 326 26.24 -16.16 24.87
C VAL A 326 26.91 -17.41 24.29
N PRO A 327 28.12 -17.30 23.71
CA PRO A 327 28.79 -18.45 23.11
C PRO A 327 29.00 -19.58 24.12
N GLN A 328 28.63 -20.80 23.73
CA GLN A 328 28.87 -22.01 24.54
C GLN A 328 30.07 -22.81 24.00
N ASP A 329 30.67 -23.63 24.87
CA ASP A 329 31.86 -24.43 24.52
C ASP A 329 31.57 -25.56 23.50
N SER A 330 30.30 -25.97 23.34
CA SER A 330 29.88 -26.98 22.35
C SER A 330 28.68 -26.53 21.50
N GLU A 331 28.95 -25.78 20.43
CA GLU A 331 27.96 -25.44 19.40
C GLU A 331 28.21 -26.25 18.12
N ALA A 332 28.33 -27.57 18.26
CA ALA A 332 28.36 -28.44 17.09
C ALA A 332 27.01 -28.35 16.34
N PRO A 333 27.01 -28.34 14.99
CA PRO A 333 25.78 -28.36 14.19
C PRO A 333 24.90 -29.55 14.60
N GLU A 334 23.60 -29.31 14.75
CA GLU A 334 22.65 -30.38 15.04
C GLU A 334 22.34 -31.18 13.77
N SER A 335 22.01 -32.47 13.93
CA SER A 335 21.50 -33.27 12.80
C SER A 335 20.17 -32.68 12.33
N PRO A 336 19.99 -32.43 11.02
CA PRO A 336 18.75 -31.88 10.49
C PRO A 336 17.60 -32.88 10.69
N ARG A 337 16.41 -32.38 11.08
CA ARG A 337 15.17 -33.17 11.10
C ARG A 337 14.59 -33.33 9.70
N PHE A 338 14.73 -32.28 8.90
CA PHE A 338 14.32 -32.17 7.49
C PHE A 338 15.21 -31.14 6.81
N ASP A 339 15.03 -30.92 5.50
CA ASP A 339 15.71 -29.85 4.75
C ASP A 339 14.69 -29.07 3.91
N LEU A 340 14.38 -27.86 4.36
CA LEU A 340 13.44 -26.96 3.70
C LEU A 340 14.10 -26.02 2.69
N SER A 341 15.41 -26.14 2.42
CA SER A 341 16.14 -25.18 1.58
C SER A 341 15.49 -24.99 0.20
N ALA A 342 15.07 -26.09 -0.45
CA ALA A 342 14.40 -26.02 -1.76
C ALA A 342 13.00 -25.38 -1.69
N PHE A 343 12.26 -25.65 -0.62
CA PHE A 343 10.94 -25.06 -0.38
C PHE A 343 11.04 -23.55 -0.12
N ILE A 344 11.96 -23.15 0.76
CA ILE A 344 12.28 -21.75 1.08
C ILE A 344 12.67 -21.01 -0.20
N ALA A 345 13.53 -21.61 -1.04
CA ALA A 345 13.88 -21.05 -2.34
C ALA A 345 12.66 -20.83 -3.24
N GLY A 346 11.73 -21.78 -3.24
CA GLY A 346 10.46 -21.68 -3.98
C GLY A 346 9.57 -20.55 -3.48
N VAL A 347 9.41 -20.42 -2.16
CA VAL A 347 8.63 -19.35 -1.52
C VAL A 347 9.25 -17.98 -1.76
N ASN A 348 10.58 -17.86 -1.68
CA ASN A 348 11.28 -16.61 -1.96
C ASN A 348 11.14 -16.17 -3.43
N ARG A 349 11.18 -17.12 -4.38
CA ARG A 349 10.89 -16.84 -5.80
C ARG A 349 9.44 -16.44 -6.04
N LEU A 350 8.49 -17.13 -5.38
CA LEU A 350 7.07 -16.76 -5.39
C LEU A 350 6.92 -15.32 -4.91
N LYS A 351 7.46 -14.99 -3.73
CA LYS A 351 7.40 -13.63 -3.18
C LYS A 351 7.97 -12.61 -4.17
N ALA A 352 9.15 -12.86 -4.73
CA ALA A 352 9.79 -11.95 -5.70
C ALA A 352 8.95 -11.75 -6.98
N SER A 353 8.18 -12.76 -7.40
CA SER A 353 7.35 -12.71 -8.61
C SER A 353 6.01 -11.99 -8.45
N VAL A 354 5.53 -11.76 -7.21
CA VAL A 354 4.23 -11.14 -6.95
C VAL A 354 4.43 -9.70 -6.44
N PRO A 355 4.19 -8.66 -7.27
CA PRO A 355 4.49 -7.28 -6.91
C PRO A 355 3.83 -6.82 -5.60
N ALA A 356 2.56 -7.16 -5.38
CA ALA A 356 1.82 -6.81 -4.16
C ALA A 356 2.42 -7.36 -2.87
N LEU A 357 3.29 -8.38 -2.93
CA LEU A 357 4.01 -8.91 -1.76
C LEU A 357 5.33 -8.18 -1.48
N ASN A 358 5.74 -7.25 -2.33
CA ASN A 358 7.01 -6.51 -2.24
C ASN A 358 6.84 -5.03 -1.92
N GLU A 359 5.60 -4.57 -1.71
CA GLU A 359 5.29 -3.21 -1.29
C GLU A 359 4.17 -3.23 -0.26
N GLU A 360 4.22 -2.31 0.71
CA GLU A 360 3.12 -2.15 1.65
C GLU A 360 1.87 -1.64 0.96
N GLY A 361 0.73 -2.07 1.48
CA GLY A 361 -0.56 -1.53 1.09
C GLY A 361 -1.68 -2.16 1.90
N PRO A 362 -2.94 -1.75 1.67
CA PRO A 362 -4.07 -2.21 2.46
C PRO A 362 -4.17 -3.74 2.45
N GLN A 363 -4.36 -4.30 3.64
CA GLN A 363 -4.57 -5.73 3.82
C GLN A 363 -5.86 -5.99 4.61
N ARG A 364 -6.68 -6.91 4.12
CA ARG A 364 -8.00 -7.21 4.68
C ARG A 364 -8.20 -8.71 4.84
N LEU A 365 -8.84 -9.08 5.95
CA LEU A 365 -9.40 -10.42 6.13
C LEU A 365 -10.69 -10.56 5.33
N LEU A 366 -10.80 -11.60 4.50
CA LEU A 366 -12.01 -11.91 3.73
C LEU A 366 -12.79 -13.09 4.31
N SER A 367 -12.12 -13.97 5.05
CA SER A 367 -12.72 -15.10 5.74
C SER A 367 -13.44 -14.69 7.02
N ARG A 368 -14.43 -15.47 7.44
CA ARG A 368 -15.15 -15.28 8.71
C ARG A 368 -14.39 -15.98 9.86
N PRO A 369 -14.67 -15.61 11.12
CA PRO A 369 -14.17 -16.35 12.28
C PRO A 369 -14.53 -17.83 12.17
N ASN A 370 -13.58 -18.72 12.48
CA ASN A 370 -13.68 -20.18 12.38
C ASN A 370 -13.76 -20.78 10.97
N ASP A 371 -13.60 -19.99 9.90
CA ASP A 371 -13.44 -20.57 8.56
C ASP A 371 -12.13 -21.39 8.51
N PRO A 372 -12.13 -22.60 7.92
CA PRO A 372 -10.94 -23.45 7.89
C PRO A 372 -9.85 -22.93 6.95
N VAL A 373 -10.23 -22.09 5.98
CA VAL A 373 -9.29 -21.41 5.08
C VAL A 373 -9.38 -19.91 5.32
N VAL A 374 -8.36 -19.39 6.00
CA VAL A 374 -8.20 -17.97 6.23
C VAL A 374 -7.73 -17.31 4.96
N THR A 375 -8.42 -16.24 4.56
CA THR A 375 -8.16 -15.54 3.29
C THR A 375 -7.79 -14.09 3.56
N LEU A 376 -6.60 -13.70 3.11
CA LEU A 376 -6.13 -12.32 3.17
C LEU A 376 -6.05 -11.74 1.76
N LEU A 377 -6.62 -10.55 1.57
CA LEU A 377 -6.41 -9.72 0.38
C LEU A 377 -5.41 -8.64 0.73
N ARG A 378 -4.28 -8.61 0.04
CA ARG A 378 -3.32 -7.51 0.05
C ARG A 378 -3.37 -6.77 -1.28
N GLN A 379 -3.38 -5.45 -1.22
CA GLN A 379 -3.41 -4.60 -2.40
C GLN A 379 -2.25 -3.62 -2.36
N SER A 380 -1.70 -3.30 -3.52
CA SER A 380 -0.90 -2.09 -3.71
C SER A 380 -1.70 -0.84 -3.29
N GLU A 381 -1.02 0.23 -2.88
CA GLU A 381 -1.68 1.52 -2.56
C GLU A 381 -2.50 2.07 -3.75
N THR A 382 -2.06 1.80 -4.98
CA THR A 382 -2.80 2.18 -6.20
C THR A 382 -3.97 1.25 -6.53
N GLY A 383 -4.03 0.09 -5.87
CA GLY A 383 -4.96 -0.98 -6.18
C GLY A 383 -4.72 -1.62 -7.55
N VAL A 384 -3.59 -1.44 -8.23
CA VAL A 384 -3.31 -2.11 -9.51
C VAL A 384 -2.92 -3.57 -9.30
N GLU A 385 -1.99 -3.79 -8.38
CA GLU A 385 -1.47 -5.10 -8.00
C GLU A 385 -2.20 -5.61 -6.75
N ARG A 386 -2.50 -6.92 -6.72
CA ARG A 386 -3.17 -7.58 -5.59
C ARG A 386 -2.65 -8.99 -5.39
N ALA A 387 -2.62 -9.43 -4.14
CA ALA A 387 -2.34 -10.82 -3.76
C ALA A 387 -3.44 -11.33 -2.84
N LEU A 388 -3.95 -12.53 -3.12
CA LEU A 388 -4.83 -13.28 -2.24
C LEU A 388 -4.02 -14.40 -1.60
N THR A 389 -3.90 -14.40 -0.27
CA THR A 389 -3.22 -15.46 0.49
C THR A 389 -4.25 -16.33 1.16
N LEU A 390 -4.30 -17.61 0.77
CA LEU A 390 -5.17 -18.64 1.34
C LEU A 390 -4.35 -19.46 2.31
N ILE A 391 -4.81 -19.59 3.55
CA ILE A 391 -4.11 -20.26 4.65
C ILE A 391 -5.05 -21.30 5.21
N ASN A 392 -4.77 -22.58 4.98
CA ASN A 392 -5.51 -23.63 5.65
C ASN A 392 -4.97 -23.81 7.07
N THR A 393 -5.80 -23.56 8.07
CA THR A 393 -5.41 -23.65 9.50
C THR A 393 -5.55 -25.06 10.06
N GLN A 394 -6.16 -25.99 9.31
CA GLN A 394 -6.35 -27.39 9.70
C GLN A 394 -5.14 -28.24 9.31
N ASP A 395 -4.81 -29.23 10.14
CA ASP A 395 -3.70 -30.18 9.96
C ASP A 395 -4.09 -31.51 9.26
N HIS A 396 -5.38 -31.78 9.14
CA HIS A 396 -5.91 -33.03 8.58
C HIS A 396 -6.74 -32.83 7.31
N ASP A 397 -7.55 -31.76 7.26
CA ASP A 397 -8.52 -31.57 6.18
C ASP A 397 -8.01 -30.64 5.08
N ALA A 398 -8.27 -31.04 3.84
CA ALA A 398 -8.06 -30.19 2.67
C ALA A 398 -9.40 -29.60 2.21
N HIS A 399 -9.37 -28.33 1.78
CA HIS A 399 -10.56 -27.56 1.47
C HIS A 399 -10.54 -27.06 0.02
N ASP A 400 -11.71 -26.98 -0.60
CA ASP A 400 -11.88 -26.40 -1.93
C ASP A 400 -12.39 -24.97 -1.83
N VAL A 401 -11.70 -24.03 -2.47
CA VAL A 401 -12.07 -22.62 -2.58
C VAL A 401 -12.48 -22.33 -4.02
N VAL A 402 -13.64 -21.71 -4.21
CA VAL A 402 -14.14 -21.31 -5.54
C VAL A 402 -13.59 -19.93 -5.89
N ALA A 403 -12.91 -19.81 -7.03
CA ALA A 403 -12.25 -18.57 -7.44
C ALA A 403 -13.25 -17.40 -7.63
N GLU A 404 -14.45 -17.67 -8.15
CA GLU A 404 -15.48 -16.65 -8.34
C GLU A 404 -16.00 -16.11 -7.00
N GLU A 405 -16.23 -16.98 -6.01
CA GLU A 405 -16.64 -16.58 -4.65
C GLU A 405 -15.55 -15.78 -3.95
N LEU A 406 -14.28 -16.18 -4.14
CA LEU A 406 -13.13 -15.47 -3.62
C LEU A 406 -13.05 -14.04 -4.19
N LEU A 407 -13.22 -13.89 -5.52
CA LEU A 407 -13.24 -12.59 -6.17
C LEU A 407 -14.45 -11.74 -5.76
N ALA A 408 -15.61 -12.37 -5.55
CA ALA A 408 -16.80 -11.68 -5.05
C ALA A 408 -16.60 -11.17 -3.62
N GLY A 409 -16.08 -12.02 -2.71
CA GLY A 409 -15.75 -11.64 -1.33
C GLY A 409 -14.66 -10.57 -1.25
N ALA A 410 -13.71 -10.56 -2.20
CA ALA A 410 -12.71 -9.52 -2.35
C ALA A 410 -13.26 -8.21 -2.94
N GLY A 411 -14.53 -8.16 -3.34
CA GLY A 411 -15.12 -7.01 -4.04
C GLY A 411 -14.58 -6.81 -5.45
N LEU A 412 -13.98 -7.82 -6.07
CA LEU A 412 -13.30 -7.75 -7.38
C LEU A 412 -14.12 -8.35 -8.54
N GLY A 413 -15.28 -8.95 -8.25
CA GLY A 413 -16.11 -9.61 -9.27
C GLY A 413 -16.48 -8.71 -10.46
N TYR A 414 -16.61 -7.40 -10.25
CA TYR A 414 -16.94 -6.43 -11.30
C TYR A 414 -15.86 -6.31 -12.40
N LEU A 415 -14.61 -6.72 -12.10
CA LEU A 415 -13.51 -6.67 -13.06
C LEU A 415 -13.65 -7.75 -14.15
N GLY A 416 -14.33 -8.86 -13.86
CA GLY A 416 -14.58 -9.95 -14.82
C GLY A 416 -13.33 -10.35 -15.59
N ALA A 417 -13.43 -10.40 -16.93
CA ALA A 417 -12.32 -10.79 -17.81
C ALA A 417 -11.10 -9.84 -17.80
N ARG A 418 -11.22 -8.63 -17.20
CA ARG A 418 -10.08 -7.73 -17.02
C ARG A 418 -9.16 -8.14 -15.88
N LEU A 419 -9.62 -8.95 -14.93
CA LEU A 419 -8.76 -9.49 -13.89
C LEU A 419 -8.13 -10.78 -14.39
N LEU A 420 -6.81 -10.79 -14.47
CA LEU A 420 -6.02 -12.00 -14.59
C LEU A 420 -5.78 -12.53 -13.16
N LEU A 421 -6.28 -13.73 -12.88
CA LEU A 421 -6.06 -14.42 -11.62
C LEU A 421 -5.16 -15.62 -11.86
N GLU A 422 -4.00 -15.63 -11.21
CA GLU A 422 -2.97 -16.65 -11.38
C GLU A 422 -2.59 -17.26 -10.03
N GLU A 423 -2.56 -18.59 -9.93
CA GLU A 423 -1.90 -19.28 -8.82
C GLU A 423 -0.39 -19.18 -9.04
N VAL A 424 0.32 -18.63 -8.07
CA VAL A 424 1.78 -18.58 -8.11
C VAL A 424 2.33 -19.66 -7.19
N ARG A 425 2.99 -20.66 -7.78
CA ARG A 425 3.51 -21.81 -7.01
C ARG A 425 4.90 -21.51 -6.42
N PRO A 426 5.33 -22.25 -5.38
CA PRO A 426 6.71 -22.23 -4.91
C PRO A 426 7.67 -22.55 -6.07
N GLY A 427 8.28 -21.51 -6.65
CA GLY A 427 8.91 -21.57 -7.98
C GLY A 427 8.86 -20.22 -8.70
N GLY A 428 7.82 -19.42 -8.45
CA GLY A 428 7.64 -18.07 -9.01
C GLY A 428 7.03 -18.02 -10.40
N GLU A 429 6.57 -19.17 -10.92
CA GLU A 429 5.88 -19.24 -12.20
C GLU A 429 4.37 -19.11 -11.99
N PRO A 430 3.73 -18.04 -12.50
CA PRO A 430 2.28 -17.88 -12.43
C PRO A 430 1.60 -18.84 -13.40
N GLN A 431 0.48 -19.42 -12.97
CA GLN A 431 -0.40 -20.24 -13.81
C GLN A 431 -1.84 -19.75 -13.65
N PRO A 432 -2.66 -19.74 -14.71
CA PRO A 432 -4.07 -19.38 -14.60
C PRO A 432 -4.74 -20.16 -13.46
N ALA A 433 -5.38 -19.44 -12.53
CA ALA A 433 -6.02 -20.09 -11.40
C ALA A 433 -7.19 -20.95 -11.88
N PRO A 434 -7.30 -22.23 -11.45
CA PRO A 434 -8.46 -23.05 -11.75
C PRO A 434 -9.72 -22.45 -11.09
N ALA A 435 -10.89 -22.78 -11.62
CA ALA A 435 -12.17 -22.33 -11.04
C ALA A 435 -12.38 -22.82 -9.60
N ARG A 436 -11.77 -23.97 -9.24
CA ARG A 436 -11.72 -24.52 -7.88
C ARG A 436 -10.27 -24.79 -7.49
N LEU A 437 -9.87 -24.26 -6.35
CA LEU A 437 -8.54 -24.36 -5.78
C LEU A 437 -8.59 -25.29 -4.56
N ARG A 438 -7.88 -26.41 -4.62
CA ARG A 438 -7.71 -27.31 -3.47
C ARG A 438 -6.56 -26.80 -2.60
N VAL A 439 -6.84 -26.43 -1.34
CA VAL A 439 -5.84 -26.02 -0.34
C VAL A 439 -5.60 -27.19 0.61
N MET A 440 -4.38 -27.73 0.62
CA MET A 440 -3.99 -28.88 1.44
C MET A 440 -3.87 -28.50 2.93
N PRO A 441 -3.82 -29.47 3.86
CA PRO A 441 -3.67 -29.17 5.28
C PRO A 441 -2.38 -28.38 5.54
N LEU A 442 -2.48 -27.34 6.36
CA LEU A 442 -1.40 -26.38 6.66
C LEU A 442 -0.78 -25.68 5.43
N GLU A 443 -1.40 -25.76 4.26
CA GLU A 443 -0.87 -25.11 3.05
C GLU A 443 -1.17 -23.61 3.06
N VAL A 444 -0.18 -22.84 2.61
CA VAL A 444 -0.34 -21.43 2.24
C VAL A 444 -0.23 -21.31 0.73
N LYS A 445 -1.32 -20.87 0.07
CA LYS A 445 -1.36 -20.57 -1.36
C LYS A 445 -1.42 -19.07 -1.58
N VAL A 446 -0.78 -18.60 -2.65
CA VAL A 446 -0.86 -17.20 -3.09
C VAL A 446 -1.42 -17.16 -4.51
N LEU A 447 -2.45 -16.34 -4.70
CA LEU A 447 -2.95 -15.97 -6.01
C LEU A 447 -2.56 -14.53 -6.31
N HIS A 448 -1.96 -14.31 -7.47
CA HIS A 448 -1.71 -12.97 -8.01
C HIS A 448 -2.92 -12.54 -8.82
N ALA A 449 -3.45 -11.35 -8.51
CA ALA A 449 -4.61 -10.78 -9.18
C ALA A 449 -4.24 -9.43 -9.79
N ALA A 450 -4.01 -9.41 -11.10
CA ALA A 450 -3.55 -8.24 -11.85
C ALA A 450 -4.55 -7.84 -12.94
N LEU A 451 -4.60 -6.54 -13.23
CA LEU A 451 -5.42 -6.03 -14.33
C LEU A 451 -4.72 -6.31 -15.67
N ARG A 452 -5.46 -6.84 -16.65
CA ARG A 452 -4.96 -6.96 -18.03
C ARG A 452 -4.67 -5.56 -18.59
N PRO A 453 -3.49 -5.36 -19.21
CA PRO A 453 -3.15 -4.08 -19.81
C PRO A 453 -4.07 -3.78 -20.99
N PHE A 454 -4.50 -2.52 -21.10
CA PHE A 454 -5.19 -2.03 -22.28
C PHE A 454 -4.22 -1.66 -23.40
N ARG A 455 -4.73 -1.53 -24.64
CA ARG A 455 -3.96 -0.95 -25.74
C ARG A 455 -3.64 0.50 -25.41
N GLN A 456 -2.36 0.79 -25.18
CA GLN A 456 -1.88 2.15 -24.93
C GLN A 456 -1.74 2.92 -26.25
N VAL A 457 -2.13 4.19 -26.24
CA VAL A 457 -2.06 5.10 -27.39
C VAL A 457 -1.46 6.43 -26.93
N ALA A 458 -0.49 6.94 -27.69
CA ALA A 458 0.01 8.30 -27.47
C ALA A 458 -0.96 9.29 -28.13
N ILE A 459 -1.52 10.20 -27.34
CA ILE A 459 -2.30 11.32 -27.87
C ILE A 459 -1.68 12.65 -27.44
N GLY A 460 -1.60 13.62 -28.37
CA GLY A 460 -1.15 14.99 -28.06
C GLY A 460 -2.18 15.75 -27.21
N PRO A 461 -1.82 16.88 -26.59
CA PRO A 461 -2.74 17.67 -25.77
C PRO A 461 -3.90 18.24 -26.60
N CYS A 462 -5.09 18.34 -26.01
CA CYS A 462 -6.18 19.15 -26.60
C CYS A 462 -5.79 20.64 -26.58
N ASP A 463 -5.99 21.33 -27.70
CA ASP A 463 -5.65 22.75 -27.87
C ASP A 463 -6.61 23.65 -27.06
N ALA A 464 -6.37 23.76 -25.75
CA ALA A 464 -7.25 24.43 -24.78
C ALA A 464 -7.40 25.96 -24.99
N GLY A 465 -6.64 26.54 -25.92
CA GLY A 465 -6.64 27.98 -26.22
C GLY A 465 -7.67 28.44 -27.25
N ARG A 466 -8.42 27.54 -27.88
CA ARG A 466 -9.41 27.91 -28.91
C ARG A 466 -10.77 28.23 -28.27
N LYS A 467 -11.16 29.51 -28.29
CA LYS A 467 -12.51 29.95 -27.88
C LYS A 467 -13.57 29.10 -28.61
N PRO A 468 -14.65 28.65 -27.95
CA PRO A 468 -15.72 27.86 -28.57
C PRO A 468 -16.65 28.70 -29.47
N ALA A 469 -16.15 29.78 -30.09
CA ALA A 469 -16.90 30.61 -31.01
C ALA A 469 -16.05 30.90 -32.24
N HIS A 470 -16.69 30.68 -33.39
CA HIS A 470 -16.17 30.61 -34.74
C HIS A 470 -15.68 29.22 -35.14
N HIS A 471 -16.45 28.63 -36.06
CA HIS A 471 -15.96 27.64 -37.03
C HIS A 471 -14.47 27.86 -37.29
N PRO A 472 -13.64 26.81 -37.19
CA PRO A 472 -12.22 26.94 -37.51
C PRO A 472 -12.11 27.64 -38.87
N ALA A 473 -11.22 28.63 -38.98
CA ALA A 473 -10.86 29.23 -40.26
C ALA A 473 -10.79 28.11 -41.30
N TRP A 474 -11.68 28.19 -42.29
CA TRP A 474 -12.05 27.13 -43.23
C TRP A 474 -10.84 26.24 -43.60
N ARG A 475 -10.78 25.03 -43.06
CA ARG A 475 -9.90 23.95 -43.54
C ARG A 475 -10.75 23.01 -44.39
N PRO A 476 -10.62 23.04 -45.72
CA PRO A 476 -11.50 22.29 -46.61
C PRO A 476 -11.41 20.76 -46.50
N ASP A 477 -10.41 20.23 -45.77
CA ASP A 477 -9.94 18.85 -45.97
C ASP A 477 -10.41 17.83 -44.90
N ALA A 478 -10.95 18.27 -43.76
CA ALA A 478 -11.40 17.38 -42.68
C ALA A 478 -12.70 17.88 -42.02
N ARG A 479 -13.84 17.31 -42.41
CA ARG A 479 -15.19 17.76 -41.99
C ARG A 479 -15.94 16.70 -41.19
N VAL A 480 -15.34 16.16 -40.13
CA VAL A 480 -16.12 15.39 -39.13
C VAL A 480 -16.58 16.35 -38.04
N VAL A 481 -17.89 16.41 -37.81
CA VAL A 481 -18.51 17.15 -36.71
C VAL A 481 -18.69 16.19 -35.54
N ILE A 482 -18.30 16.63 -34.34
CA ILE A 482 -18.50 15.93 -33.07
C ILE A 482 -19.29 16.87 -32.17
N GLU A 483 -20.55 16.55 -31.91
CA GLU A 483 -21.43 17.38 -31.07
C GLU A 483 -22.30 16.54 -30.14
N ASN A 484 -23.05 17.22 -29.27
CA ASN A 484 -23.95 16.60 -28.28
C ASN A 484 -23.28 15.49 -27.44
N VAL A 485 -22.03 15.74 -27.02
CA VAL A 485 -21.24 14.82 -26.20
C VAL A 485 -21.90 14.63 -24.83
N TYR A 486 -22.02 13.39 -24.39
CA TYR A 486 -22.54 13.03 -23.08
C TYR A 486 -21.71 11.90 -22.45
N PRO A 487 -21.41 11.93 -21.14
CA PRO A 487 -21.72 13.01 -20.22
C PRO A 487 -20.82 14.24 -20.45
N GLU A 488 -21.36 15.44 -20.35
CA GLU A 488 -20.60 16.69 -20.35
C GLU A 488 -21.31 17.71 -19.45
N ILE A 489 -20.69 18.09 -18.33
CA ILE A 489 -21.31 18.97 -17.33
C ILE A 489 -20.79 20.39 -17.53
N ASP A 490 -21.70 21.35 -17.76
CA ASP A 490 -21.39 22.77 -17.99
C ASP A 490 -20.28 23.01 -19.02
N GLY A 491 -20.35 22.30 -20.16
CA GLY A 491 -19.35 22.40 -21.23
C GLY A 491 -17.98 21.86 -20.83
N GLY A 492 -17.94 20.85 -19.96
CA GLY A 492 -16.72 20.21 -19.45
C GLY A 492 -16.10 20.92 -18.25
N ARG A 493 -16.74 21.95 -17.70
CA ARG A 493 -16.24 22.68 -16.53
C ARG A 493 -16.18 21.81 -15.27
N TYR A 494 -17.10 20.87 -15.15
CA TYR A 494 -17.18 19.99 -13.98
C TYR A 494 -17.10 18.52 -14.41
N PRO A 495 -16.45 17.67 -13.59
CA PRO A 495 -16.39 16.25 -13.87
C PRO A 495 -17.76 15.60 -13.71
N ALA A 496 -18.07 14.63 -14.58
CA ALA A 496 -19.14 13.68 -14.29
C ALA A 496 -18.74 12.79 -13.10
N LYS A 497 -19.71 12.19 -12.40
CA LYS A 497 -19.45 11.29 -11.27
C LYS A 497 -19.87 9.85 -11.57
N ARG A 498 -19.04 8.89 -11.21
CA ARG A 498 -19.29 7.44 -11.32
C ARG A 498 -18.67 6.74 -10.12
N ILE A 499 -18.95 5.45 -9.97
CA ILE A 499 -18.22 4.58 -9.04
C ILE A 499 -17.34 3.61 -9.80
N VAL A 500 -16.32 3.07 -9.13
CA VAL A 500 -15.49 2.02 -9.68
C VAL A 500 -16.35 0.82 -10.11
N GLY A 501 -16.04 0.24 -11.27
CA GLY A 501 -16.81 -0.87 -11.86
C GLY A 501 -18.03 -0.46 -12.67
N ASP A 502 -18.45 0.81 -12.64
CA ASP A 502 -19.53 1.31 -13.49
C ASP A 502 -19.22 1.12 -14.98
N THR A 503 -20.26 0.84 -15.76
CA THR A 503 -20.19 1.03 -17.21
C THR A 503 -20.46 2.49 -17.52
N VAL A 504 -19.41 3.20 -17.92
CA VAL A 504 -19.48 4.58 -18.38
C VAL A 504 -19.81 4.57 -19.85
N GLU A 505 -21.05 4.94 -20.15
CA GLU A 505 -21.53 5.09 -21.51
C GLU A 505 -21.30 6.54 -21.97
N VAL A 506 -20.56 6.69 -23.07
CA VAL A 506 -20.26 7.97 -23.70
C VAL A 506 -20.96 8.03 -25.04
N TRP A 507 -21.71 9.11 -25.28
CA TRP A 507 -22.43 9.36 -26.52
C TRP A 507 -21.91 10.61 -27.21
N ALA A 508 -21.98 10.62 -28.53
CA ALA A 508 -21.83 11.83 -29.33
C ALA A 508 -22.57 11.68 -30.66
N ASP A 509 -23.01 12.80 -31.23
CA ASP A 509 -23.49 12.84 -32.61
C ASP A 509 -22.29 13.10 -33.52
N LEU A 510 -22.03 12.18 -34.43
CA LEU A 510 -20.90 12.19 -35.35
C LEU A 510 -21.40 12.13 -36.79
N PHE A 511 -21.15 13.19 -37.54
CA PHE A 511 -21.55 13.28 -38.95
C PHE A 511 -20.55 14.09 -39.76
N ARG A 512 -20.66 13.96 -41.09
CA ARG A 512 -19.83 14.69 -42.06
C ARG A 512 -20.63 15.01 -43.32
N ASP A 513 -20.07 15.84 -44.19
CA ASP A 513 -20.59 15.98 -45.55
C ASP A 513 -20.23 14.75 -46.42
N GLY A 514 -21.07 14.49 -47.43
CA GLY A 514 -20.94 13.32 -48.31
C GLY A 514 -21.61 12.07 -47.75
N HIS A 515 -21.21 10.90 -48.27
CA HIS A 515 -21.80 9.58 -47.93
C HIS A 515 -20.77 8.60 -47.38
N ASP A 516 -19.53 9.04 -47.17
CA ASP A 516 -18.46 8.21 -46.62
C ASP A 516 -18.80 7.77 -45.20
N LYS A 517 -18.42 6.54 -44.87
CA LYS A 517 -18.53 5.99 -43.52
C LYS A 517 -17.60 6.69 -42.56
N LEU A 518 -18.05 6.78 -41.32
CA LEU A 518 -17.27 7.30 -40.20
C LEU A 518 -16.82 6.18 -39.29
N ARG A 519 -15.73 6.45 -38.58
CA ARG A 519 -15.25 5.66 -37.46
C ARG A 519 -14.86 6.59 -36.33
N ALA A 520 -15.03 6.13 -35.10
CA ALA A 520 -14.63 6.90 -33.94
C ALA A 520 -14.15 6.00 -32.80
N VAL A 521 -13.32 6.58 -31.95
CA VAL A 521 -12.88 5.98 -30.69
C VAL A 521 -13.07 6.95 -29.53
N LEU A 522 -13.36 6.38 -28.37
CA LEU A 522 -13.28 7.06 -27.10
C LEU A 522 -11.87 6.87 -26.56
N HIS A 523 -11.14 7.96 -26.39
CA HIS A 523 -9.92 7.98 -25.61
C HIS A 523 -10.23 8.17 -24.14
N TYR A 524 -9.59 7.40 -23.27
CA TYR A 524 -9.72 7.58 -21.82
C TYR A 524 -8.43 7.24 -21.08
N ALA A 525 -8.20 7.87 -19.92
CA ALA A 525 -7.01 7.69 -19.09
C ALA A 525 -7.35 7.86 -17.61
N PHE A 526 -6.60 7.19 -16.74
CA PHE A 526 -6.61 7.43 -15.29
C PHE A 526 -5.50 8.43 -14.96
N GLU A 527 -5.84 9.54 -14.31
CA GLU A 527 -4.91 10.60 -13.92
C GLU A 527 -3.92 10.94 -15.05
N ASP A 528 -2.61 10.85 -14.79
CA ASP A 528 -1.53 11.16 -15.73
C ASP A 528 -1.02 9.95 -16.53
N GLU A 529 -1.74 8.83 -16.50
CA GLU A 529 -1.33 7.62 -17.23
C GLU A 529 -1.53 7.72 -18.74
N THR A 530 -0.92 6.78 -19.45
CA THR A 530 -1.06 6.65 -20.91
C THR A 530 -2.51 6.43 -21.30
N TRP A 531 -2.93 7.15 -22.34
CA TRP A 531 -4.28 7.04 -22.88
C TRP A 531 -4.55 5.65 -23.47
N GLN A 532 -5.80 5.27 -23.38
CA GLN A 532 -6.36 4.03 -23.90
C GLN A 532 -7.48 4.40 -24.87
N GLU A 533 -7.92 3.43 -25.67
CA GLU A 533 -9.03 3.65 -26.58
C GLU A 533 -10.02 2.48 -26.62
N THR A 534 -11.28 2.80 -26.86
CA THR A 534 -12.34 1.83 -27.16
C THR A 534 -13.18 2.35 -28.33
N PRO A 535 -13.60 1.49 -29.28
CA PRO A 535 -14.36 1.94 -30.45
C PRO A 535 -15.74 2.45 -30.06
N PHE A 536 -16.21 3.48 -30.79
CA PHE A 536 -17.61 3.85 -30.83
C PHE A 536 -18.38 2.91 -31.78
N ALA A 537 -19.60 2.56 -31.40
CA ALA A 537 -20.56 1.88 -32.27
C ALA A 537 -21.64 2.87 -32.71
N PHE A 538 -21.99 2.84 -34.00
CA PHE A 538 -23.15 3.57 -34.50
C PHE A 538 -24.43 3.04 -33.84
N HIS A 539 -25.30 3.94 -33.42
CA HIS A 539 -26.57 3.61 -32.80
C HIS A 539 -27.74 3.93 -33.73
N ASP A 540 -28.07 5.20 -33.90
CA ASP A 540 -29.12 5.70 -34.81
C ASP A 540 -29.02 7.22 -34.97
N ASN A 541 -29.51 7.79 -36.08
CA ASN A 541 -29.61 9.25 -36.32
C ASN A 541 -28.34 10.03 -35.92
N ASP A 542 -27.21 9.65 -36.53
CA ASP A 542 -25.86 10.18 -36.27
C ASP A 542 -25.32 9.96 -34.83
N ARG A 543 -26.07 9.32 -33.93
CA ARG A 543 -25.63 8.99 -32.57
C ARG A 543 -24.68 7.80 -32.59
N TRP A 544 -23.56 7.97 -31.89
CA TRP A 544 -22.60 6.91 -31.61
C TRP A 544 -22.44 6.69 -30.11
N VAL A 545 -22.17 5.45 -29.72
CA VAL A 545 -22.01 5.04 -28.32
C VAL A 545 -20.71 4.28 -28.12
N ALA A 546 -19.90 4.70 -27.14
CA ALA A 546 -18.77 3.97 -26.62
C ALA A 546 -18.98 3.65 -25.13
N ARG A 547 -18.36 2.57 -24.66
CA ARG A 547 -18.44 2.14 -23.25
C ARG A 547 -17.07 1.79 -22.72
N PHE A 548 -16.76 2.26 -21.50
CA PHE A 548 -15.59 1.82 -20.75
C PHE A 548 -15.96 1.60 -19.27
N ARG A 549 -15.10 0.89 -18.54
CA ARG A 549 -15.30 0.59 -17.11
C ARG A 549 -14.09 1.06 -16.30
N PRO A 550 -14.21 2.16 -15.53
CA PRO A 550 -13.20 2.57 -14.56
C PRO A 550 -12.92 1.46 -13.54
N ASP A 551 -11.65 1.18 -13.29
CA ASP A 551 -11.19 0.15 -12.34
C ASP A 551 -10.56 0.71 -11.07
N ARG A 552 -10.46 2.03 -10.96
CA ARG A 552 -9.79 2.73 -9.87
C ARG A 552 -10.58 3.96 -9.45
N VAL A 553 -10.59 4.18 -8.15
CA VAL A 553 -11.07 5.42 -7.52
C VAL A 553 -10.08 6.53 -7.87
N GLY A 554 -10.59 7.70 -8.24
CA GLY A 554 -9.78 8.85 -8.61
C GLY A 554 -10.30 9.57 -9.84
N ARG A 555 -9.42 10.36 -10.49
CA ARG A 555 -9.79 11.16 -11.66
C ARG A 555 -9.49 10.42 -12.95
N TRP A 556 -10.50 10.35 -13.81
CA TRP A 556 -10.39 9.84 -15.16
C TRP A 556 -10.60 10.99 -16.14
N ARG A 557 -9.94 10.90 -17.30
CA ARG A 557 -10.06 11.84 -18.41
C ARG A 557 -10.53 11.10 -19.63
N TYR A 558 -11.34 11.73 -20.48
CA TYR A 558 -11.77 11.16 -21.74
C TYR A 558 -12.00 12.23 -22.82
N THR A 559 -11.84 11.83 -24.07
CA THR A 559 -12.14 12.64 -25.26
C THR A 559 -12.48 11.74 -26.43
N ILE A 560 -13.02 12.31 -27.51
CA ILE A 560 -13.51 11.56 -28.68
C ILE A 560 -12.65 11.92 -29.88
N GLU A 561 -12.26 10.92 -30.66
CA GLU A 561 -11.59 11.10 -31.94
C GLU A 561 -12.39 10.37 -33.02
N ALA A 562 -12.67 11.05 -34.13
CA ALA A 562 -13.47 10.52 -35.24
C ALA A 562 -12.85 10.88 -36.58
N TRP A 563 -12.97 10.00 -37.57
CA TRP A 563 -12.39 10.15 -38.90
C TRP A 563 -13.22 9.43 -39.98
N PRO A 564 -13.05 9.81 -41.26
CA PRO A 564 -13.57 9.04 -42.39
C PRO A 564 -12.92 7.65 -42.48
N ASP A 565 -13.74 6.60 -42.50
CA ASP A 565 -13.28 5.24 -42.75
C ASP A 565 -13.23 4.98 -44.26
N ARG A 566 -12.08 5.25 -44.87
CA ARG A 566 -11.88 5.10 -46.32
C ARG A 566 -12.05 3.66 -46.78
N PHE A 567 -11.62 2.69 -45.98
CA PHE A 567 -11.72 1.27 -46.32
C PHE A 567 -13.17 0.80 -46.24
N GLU A 568 -13.90 1.12 -45.18
CA GLU A 568 -15.30 0.71 -45.03
C GLU A 568 -16.21 1.41 -46.06
N SER A 569 -15.93 2.66 -46.39
CA SER A 569 -16.64 3.39 -47.47
C SER A 569 -16.45 2.69 -48.81
N TRP A 570 -15.21 2.39 -49.18
CA TRP A 570 -14.88 1.64 -50.40
C TRP A 570 -15.52 0.24 -50.39
N ARG A 571 -15.49 -0.45 -49.24
CA ARG A 571 -16.04 -1.81 -49.08
C ARG A 571 -17.55 -1.83 -49.32
N GLU A 572 -18.28 -0.85 -48.79
CA GLU A 572 -19.72 -0.74 -49.01
C GLU A 572 -20.06 -0.50 -50.49
N ASP A 573 -19.29 0.36 -51.17
CA ASP A 573 -19.48 0.62 -52.60
C ASP A 573 -19.14 -0.59 -53.47
N LEU A 574 -18.09 -1.35 -53.10
CA LEU A 574 -17.77 -2.62 -53.75
C LEU A 574 -18.94 -3.60 -53.65
N VAL A 575 -19.58 -3.71 -52.47
CA VAL A 575 -20.76 -4.58 -52.28
C VAL A 575 -21.90 -4.15 -53.21
N LYS A 576 -22.28 -2.85 -53.19
CA LYS A 576 -23.37 -2.33 -54.03
C LYS A 576 -23.11 -2.55 -55.53
N LYS A 577 -21.88 -2.31 -56.00
CA LYS A 577 -21.51 -2.50 -57.42
C LYS A 577 -21.55 -3.95 -57.84
N ARG A 578 -21.11 -4.87 -56.97
CA ARG A 578 -21.19 -6.32 -57.24
C ARG A 578 -22.63 -6.83 -57.26
N GLU A 579 -23.47 -6.38 -56.33
CA GLU A 579 -24.91 -6.71 -56.31
C GLU A 579 -25.63 -6.19 -57.57
N ALA A 580 -25.19 -5.04 -58.09
CA ALA A 580 -25.67 -4.47 -59.36
C ALA A 580 -25.06 -5.14 -60.61
N GLY A 581 -24.19 -6.14 -60.47
CA GLY A 581 -23.56 -6.86 -61.59
C GLY A 581 -22.56 -6.04 -62.40
N GLN A 582 -21.97 -4.98 -61.82
CA GLN A 582 -20.97 -4.15 -62.49
C GLN A 582 -19.58 -4.81 -62.47
N ALA A 583 -18.73 -4.47 -63.44
CA ALA A 583 -17.33 -4.88 -63.43
C ALA A 583 -16.57 -4.10 -62.33
N VAL A 584 -15.85 -4.82 -61.46
CA VAL A 584 -15.23 -4.25 -60.23
C VAL A 584 -13.69 -4.37 -60.18
N ASP A 585 -13.04 -4.52 -61.33
CA ASP A 585 -11.59 -4.74 -61.39
C ASP A 585 -10.78 -3.54 -60.87
N LEU A 586 -11.29 -2.33 -61.09
CA LEU A 586 -10.67 -1.09 -60.61
C LEU A 586 -10.81 -0.96 -59.10
N GLU A 587 -11.99 -1.27 -58.56
CA GLU A 587 -12.29 -1.26 -57.14
C GLU A 587 -11.36 -2.23 -56.41
N PHE A 588 -11.11 -3.42 -56.97
CA PHE A 588 -10.14 -4.33 -56.37
C PHE A 588 -8.70 -3.81 -56.38
N ALA A 589 -8.32 -2.97 -57.35
CA ALA A 589 -7.00 -2.33 -57.35
C ALA A 589 -6.94 -1.22 -56.28
N GLU A 590 -8.00 -0.44 -56.13
CA GLU A 590 -8.14 0.59 -55.09
C GLU A 590 -8.10 -0.03 -53.68
N GLY A 591 -8.85 -1.10 -53.44
CA GLY A 591 -8.84 -1.81 -52.16
C GLY A 591 -7.48 -2.41 -51.82
N ALA A 592 -6.76 -2.95 -52.80
CA ALA A 592 -5.40 -3.45 -52.59
C ALA A 592 -4.43 -2.33 -52.20
N SER A 593 -4.57 -1.15 -52.80
CA SER A 593 -3.77 0.03 -52.44
C SER A 593 -4.07 0.52 -51.00
N LEU A 594 -5.34 0.47 -50.57
CA LEU A 594 -5.70 0.78 -49.18
C LEU A 594 -5.06 -0.20 -48.19
N VAL A 595 -5.09 -1.50 -48.50
CA VAL A 595 -4.45 -2.54 -47.68
C VAL A 595 -2.93 -2.37 -47.64
N GLU A 596 -2.31 -2.04 -48.77
CA GLU A 596 -0.87 -1.77 -48.85
C GLU A 596 -0.47 -0.57 -47.98
N ALA A 597 -1.26 0.52 -48.02
CA ALA A 597 -1.03 1.68 -47.15
C ALA A 597 -1.14 1.29 -45.65
N ALA A 598 -2.14 0.49 -45.27
CA ALA A 598 -2.32 0.06 -43.88
C ALA A 598 -1.15 -0.79 -43.35
N VAL A 599 -0.46 -1.56 -44.20
CA VAL A 599 0.73 -2.34 -43.78
C VAL A 599 1.82 -1.44 -43.18
N ALA A 600 1.97 -0.20 -43.65
CA ALA A 600 2.97 0.74 -43.15
C ALA A 600 2.69 1.24 -41.72
N HIS A 601 1.44 1.18 -41.28
CA HIS A 601 0.98 1.69 -39.98
C HIS A 601 0.60 0.56 -39.00
N ALA A 602 0.56 -0.68 -39.48
CA ALA A 602 0.21 -1.86 -38.70
C ALA A 602 1.30 -2.26 -37.68
N SER A 603 0.89 -2.96 -36.63
CA SER A 603 1.84 -3.65 -35.75
C SER A 603 2.65 -4.69 -36.54
N LYS A 604 3.83 -5.10 -36.06
CA LYS A 604 4.65 -6.09 -36.77
C LYS A 604 3.90 -7.41 -37.07
N ALA A 605 3.02 -7.83 -36.15
CA ALA A 605 2.20 -9.02 -36.32
C ALA A 605 1.09 -8.80 -37.36
N ASP A 606 0.39 -7.68 -37.28
CA ASP A 606 -0.71 -7.36 -38.21
C ASP A 606 -0.19 -7.03 -39.61
N ALA A 607 0.96 -6.38 -39.73
CA ALA A 607 1.65 -6.14 -41.00
C ALA A 607 1.98 -7.46 -41.73
N ALA A 608 2.40 -8.51 -41.00
CA ALA A 608 2.64 -9.82 -41.58
C ALA A 608 1.35 -10.48 -42.07
N ARG A 609 0.25 -10.36 -41.31
CA ARG A 609 -1.07 -10.87 -41.69
C ARG A 609 -1.64 -10.13 -42.89
N LEU A 610 -1.66 -8.80 -42.85
CA LEU A 610 -2.05 -7.93 -43.96
C LEU A 610 -1.20 -8.19 -45.20
N GLY A 611 0.12 -8.34 -45.06
CA GLY A 611 1.02 -8.65 -46.16
C GLY A 611 0.75 -10.02 -46.81
N LYS A 612 0.28 -11.01 -46.04
CA LYS A 612 -0.16 -12.30 -46.59
C LYS A 612 -1.46 -12.13 -47.40
N LEU A 613 -2.46 -11.45 -46.82
CA LEU A 613 -3.72 -11.18 -47.49
C LEU A 613 -3.50 -10.36 -48.78
N LEU A 614 -2.64 -9.34 -48.74
CA LEU A 614 -2.28 -8.51 -49.89
C LEU A 614 -1.69 -9.34 -51.05
N LYS A 615 -0.83 -10.32 -50.76
CA LYS A 615 -0.31 -11.22 -51.80
C LYS A 615 -1.42 -12.02 -52.47
N GLU A 616 -2.36 -12.55 -51.69
CA GLU A 616 -3.52 -13.29 -52.22
C GLU A 616 -4.45 -12.37 -53.05
N LEU A 617 -4.55 -11.08 -52.70
CA LEU A 617 -5.33 -10.07 -53.43
C LEU A 617 -4.76 -9.72 -54.82
N THR A 618 -3.48 -10.01 -55.09
CA THR A 618 -2.84 -9.78 -56.40
C THR A 618 -3.01 -10.93 -57.41
N GLY A 619 -3.71 -12.01 -57.02
CA GLY A 619 -4.03 -13.14 -57.90
C GLY A 619 -5.03 -12.80 -59.02
N ARG A 620 -5.21 -13.71 -59.99
CA ARG A 620 -6.12 -13.51 -61.15
C ARG A 620 -7.58 -13.95 -60.91
N ASP A 621 -7.88 -14.53 -59.75
CA ASP A 621 -9.22 -15.04 -59.41
C ASP A 621 -10.07 -13.94 -58.75
N GLY A 622 -11.04 -13.41 -59.50
CA GLY A 622 -11.91 -12.32 -59.05
C GLY A 622 -12.82 -12.68 -57.86
N ASP A 623 -13.31 -13.92 -57.79
CA ASP A 623 -14.19 -14.35 -56.70
C ASP A 623 -13.41 -14.53 -55.40
N ARG A 624 -12.17 -15.05 -55.49
CA ARG A 624 -11.28 -15.16 -54.34
C ARG A 624 -10.84 -13.79 -53.82
N ARG A 625 -10.55 -12.83 -54.70
CA ARG A 625 -10.24 -11.44 -54.31
C ARG A 625 -11.40 -10.80 -53.56
N ALA A 626 -12.61 -10.92 -54.09
CA ALA A 626 -13.82 -10.41 -53.44
C ALA A 626 -14.04 -11.04 -52.06
N ALA A 627 -13.88 -12.36 -51.93
CA ALA A 627 -14.04 -13.06 -50.65
C ALA A 627 -13.07 -12.55 -49.57
N ILE A 628 -11.82 -12.26 -49.94
CA ILE A 628 -10.82 -11.70 -49.01
C ILE A 628 -11.16 -10.24 -48.66
N MET A 629 -11.50 -9.42 -49.67
CA MET A 629 -11.83 -8.00 -49.49
C MET A 629 -13.06 -7.76 -48.62
N LEU A 630 -14.00 -8.70 -48.63
CA LEU A 630 -15.22 -8.66 -47.82
C LEU A 630 -15.11 -9.50 -46.54
N SER A 631 -13.93 -10.05 -46.23
CA SER A 631 -13.75 -10.92 -45.06
C SER A 631 -13.77 -10.12 -43.75
N PRO A 632 -14.37 -10.68 -42.67
CA PRO A 632 -14.29 -10.09 -41.33
C PRO A 632 -12.84 -9.91 -40.84
N GLU A 633 -11.96 -10.86 -41.17
CA GLU A 633 -10.54 -10.80 -40.79
C GLU A 633 -9.85 -9.55 -41.36
N LEU A 634 -10.03 -9.27 -42.66
CA LEU A 634 -9.43 -8.09 -43.26
C LEU A 634 -10.06 -6.81 -42.69
N GLN A 635 -11.37 -6.81 -42.45
CA GLN A 635 -12.06 -5.67 -41.86
C GLN A 635 -11.52 -5.32 -40.46
N GLU A 636 -11.27 -6.32 -39.61
CA GLU A 636 -10.66 -6.14 -38.28
C GLU A 636 -9.20 -5.71 -38.34
N LEU A 637 -8.41 -6.23 -39.29
CA LEU A 637 -7.02 -5.81 -39.45
C LEU A 637 -6.93 -4.36 -39.96
N MET A 638 -7.74 -4.00 -40.95
CA MET A 638 -7.83 -2.63 -41.45
C MET A 638 -8.32 -1.67 -40.36
N ALA A 639 -9.28 -2.12 -39.54
CA ALA A 639 -9.76 -1.37 -38.38
C ALA A 639 -8.65 -0.97 -37.38
N GLN A 640 -7.65 -1.83 -37.21
CA GLN A 640 -6.56 -1.65 -36.25
C GLN A 640 -5.36 -0.90 -36.83
N ALA A 641 -5.16 -1.02 -38.15
CA ALA A 641 -4.04 -0.48 -38.91
C ALA A 641 -4.36 0.82 -39.69
N ASP A 642 -5.57 1.34 -39.55
CA ASP A 642 -6.01 2.60 -40.16
C ASP A 642 -5.07 3.77 -39.77
N GLU A 643 -4.62 4.53 -40.77
CA GLU A 643 -3.82 5.74 -40.61
C GLU A 643 -4.59 6.86 -39.88
N ARG A 644 -5.93 6.78 -39.85
CA ARG A 644 -6.84 7.80 -39.31
C ARG A 644 -6.59 9.16 -39.96
N ALA A 645 -6.50 9.16 -41.29
CA ALA A 645 -6.41 10.37 -42.08
C ALA A 645 -7.61 11.29 -41.80
N ASP A 646 -7.38 12.60 -41.79
CA ASP A 646 -8.43 13.61 -41.59
C ASP A 646 -9.18 13.50 -40.24
N ARG A 647 -8.55 12.88 -39.23
CA ARG A 647 -9.14 12.74 -37.89
C ARG A 647 -9.39 14.08 -37.22
N VAL A 648 -10.55 14.18 -36.59
CA VAL A 648 -10.98 15.30 -35.77
C VAL A 648 -11.10 14.82 -34.33
N ARG A 649 -10.60 15.61 -33.40
CA ARG A 649 -10.76 15.38 -31.97
C ARG A 649 -11.75 16.35 -31.39
N TYR A 650 -12.55 15.89 -30.43
CA TYR A 650 -13.38 16.76 -29.63
C TYR A 650 -12.51 17.80 -28.90
N GLY A 651 -12.88 19.07 -28.98
CA GLY A 651 -12.04 20.18 -28.53
C GLY A 651 -11.81 20.25 -27.02
N ARG A 652 -12.33 19.30 -26.24
CA ARG A 652 -12.26 19.25 -24.77
C ARG A 652 -11.77 17.89 -24.31
N GLU A 653 -10.96 17.91 -23.25
CA GLU A 653 -10.73 16.77 -22.38
C GLU A 653 -11.75 16.87 -21.25
N LEU A 654 -12.64 15.88 -21.18
CA LEU A 654 -13.68 15.81 -20.17
C LEU A 654 -13.19 14.99 -18.98
N GLU A 655 -13.61 15.36 -17.78
CA GLU A 655 -13.24 14.66 -16.55
C GLU A 655 -14.37 13.78 -16.01
N LEU A 656 -13.97 12.72 -15.33
CA LEU A 656 -14.82 11.84 -14.56
C LEU A 656 -14.19 11.62 -13.18
N VAL A 657 -14.92 11.94 -12.11
CA VAL A 657 -14.56 11.55 -10.75
C VAL A 657 -15.20 10.19 -10.47
N VAL A 658 -14.35 9.21 -10.17
CA VAL A 658 -14.75 7.84 -9.86
C VAL A 658 -14.55 7.60 -8.38
N ASP A 659 -15.65 7.36 -7.66
CA ASP A 659 -15.67 7.08 -6.24
C ASP A 659 -15.74 5.56 -5.96
N ARG A 660 -15.57 5.17 -4.70
CA ARG A 660 -15.84 3.80 -4.23
C ARG A 660 -17.34 3.45 -4.28
N PRO A 661 -17.74 2.17 -4.32
CA PRO A 661 -19.15 1.78 -4.44
C PRO A 661 -20.06 2.38 -3.36
N GLU A 662 -19.56 2.49 -2.13
CA GLU A 662 -20.27 3.00 -0.95
C GLU A 662 -20.69 4.48 -1.11
N ALA A 663 -20.00 5.24 -1.96
CA ALA A 663 -20.37 6.62 -2.27
C ALA A 663 -21.70 6.73 -3.04
N ARG A 664 -22.11 5.67 -3.75
CA ARG A 664 -23.42 5.59 -4.40
C ARG A 664 -24.47 5.01 -3.47
N PHE A 665 -24.13 3.95 -2.75
CA PHE A 665 -25.07 3.21 -1.93
C PHE A 665 -24.44 2.76 -0.61
N ALA A 666 -25.03 3.23 0.48
CA ALA A 666 -24.80 2.76 1.83
C ALA A 666 -26.08 3.04 2.64
N ALA A 667 -26.38 2.20 3.62
CA ALA A 667 -27.43 2.42 4.61
C ALA A 667 -26.85 3.19 5.81
N TRP A 668 -27.47 4.33 6.15
CA TRP A 668 -26.98 5.23 7.20
C TRP A 668 -27.86 5.20 8.45
N TYR A 669 -27.23 5.02 9.61
CA TYR A 669 -27.84 5.12 10.93
C TYR A 669 -27.35 6.39 11.65
N GLU A 670 -28.25 7.33 11.92
CA GLU A 670 -27.92 8.53 12.71
C GLU A 670 -27.96 8.20 14.21
N MET A 671 -26.88 8.52 14.91
CA MET A 671 -26.72 8.29 16.34
C MET A 671 -26.45 9.60 17.07
N PHE A 672 -27.18 9.80 18.17
CA PHE A 672 -26.81 10.75 19.22
C PHE A 672 -26.02 10.01 20.31
N PRO A 673 -24.68 10.15 20.38
CA PRO A 673 -23.86 9.38 21.31
C PRO A 673 -24.31 9.51 22.76
N ARG A 674 -24.58 10.75 23.20
CA ARG A 674 -25.01 11.05 24.58
C ARG A 674 -26.28 10.32 25.02
N SER A 675 -27.08 9.81 24.08
CA SER A 675 -28.36 9.15 24.35
C SER A 675 -28.28 7.62 24.39
N GLN A 676 -27.10 7.03 24.17
CA GLN A 676 -26.95 5.56 24.15
C GLN A 676 -26.77 4.93 25.55
N GLY A 677 -26.75 5.76 26.60
CA GLY A 677 -26.57 5.33 27.97
C GLY A 677 -27.88 4.87 28.63
N LYS A 678 -27.76 4.10 29.71
CA LYS A 678 -28.92 3.56 30.44
C LYS A 678 -29.34 4.39 31.66
N VAL A 679 -28.56 5.42 32.01
CA VAL A 679 -28.79 6.24 33.22
C VAL A 679 -29.47 7.54 32.83
N ALA A 680 -30.71 7.72 33.29
CA ALA A 680 -31.47 8.93 33.02
C ALA A 680 -30.76 10.19 33.55
N GLY A 681 -30.71 11.24 32.73
CA GLY A 681 -30.10 12.53 33.08
C GLY A 681 -28.57 12.55 33.02
N LYS A 682 -27.92 11.47 32.60
CA LYS A 682 -26.46 11.40 32.40
C LYS A 682 -26.15 11.13 30.93
N SER A 683 -25.21 11.87 30.35
CA SER A 683 -24.68 11.57 29.02
C SER A 683 -24.03 10.18 29.00
N ALA A 684 -24.25 9.45 27.91
CA ALA A 684 -23.48 8.25 27.59
C ALA A 684 -22.04 8.59 27.18
N THR A 685 -21.19 7.56 27.19
CA THR A 685 -19.81 7.59 26.70
C THR A 685 -19.69 6.86 25.35
N PHE A 686 -18.55 6.98 24.67
CA PHE A 686 -18.27 6.15 23.51
C PHE A 686 -18.25 4.65 23.84
N HIS A 687 -17.89 4.26 25.07
CA HIS A 687 -17.98 2.88 25.51
C HIS A 687 -19.44 2.37 25.49
N ASP A 688 -20.39 3.17 25.95
CA ASP A 688 -21.82 2.84 25.85
C ASP A 688 -22.29 2.74 24.39
N CYS A 689 -21.74 3.59 23.52
CA CYS A 689 -22.05 3.57 22.08
C CYS A 689 -21.54 2.29 21.39
N ILE A 690 -20.42 1.72 21.83
CA ILE A 690 -19.90 0.44 21.28
C ILE A 690 -20.92 -0.67 21.46
N ALA A 691 -21.59 -0.74 22.61
CA ALA A 691 -22.61 -1.74 22.88
C ALA A 691 -23.81 -1.66 21.91
N ARG A 692 -24.01 -0.50 21.27
CA ARG A 692 -25.09 -0.30 20.29
C ARG A 692 -24.74 -0.78 18.89
N LEU A 693 -23.45 -0.88 18.55
CA LEU A 693 -23.01 -1.16 17.18
C LEU A 693 -23.46 -2.54 16.69
N ALA A 694 -23.50 -3.55 17.56
CA ALA A 694 -23.98 -4.88 17.19
C ALA A 694 -25.44 -4.87 16.72
N ASP A 695 -26.31 -4.11 17.38
CA ASP A 695 -27.70 -3.94 16.97
C ASP A 695 -27.80 -3.20 15.63
N VAL A 696 -26.96 -2.17 15.43
CA VAL A 696 -26.93 -1.40 14.18
C VAL A 696 -26.47 -2.28 13.01
N ALA A 697 -25.43 -3.10 13.22
CA ALA A 697 -24.96 -4.07 12.25
C ALA A 697 -26.04 -5.11 11.93
N ALA A 698 -26.74 -5.63 12.95
CA ALA A 698 -27.82 -6.61 12.79
C ALA A 698 -29.02 -6.05 12.00
N LEU A 699 -29.24 -4.74 12.03
CA LEU A 699 -30.23 -4.06 11.19
C LEU A 699 -29.78 -3.89 9.73
N GLY A 700 -28.51 -4.18 9.42
CA GLY A 700 -27.94 -4.10 8.07
C GLY A 700 -27.52 -2.68 7.66
N PHE A 701 -27.08 -1.85 8.59
CA PHE A 701 -26.50 -0.54 8.28
C PHE A 701 -25.01 -0.62 8.00
N ASP A 702 -24.54 0.16 7.03
CA ASP A 702 -23.13 0.24 6.62
C ASP A 702 -22.40 1.43 7.25
N VAL A 703 -23.14 2.49 7.63
CA VAL A 703 -22.57 3.74 8.15
C VAL A 703 -23.30 4.16 9.42
N VAL A 704 -22.55 4.51 10.46
CA VAL A 704 -23.05 5.26 11.61
C VAL A 704 -22.63 6.72 11.47
N TYR A 705 -23.63 7.58 11.31
CA TYR A 705 -23.47 9.02 11.31
C TYR A 705 -23.62 9.56 12.73
N LEU A 706 -22.58 10.24 13.23
CA LEU A 706 -22.59 10.90 14.53
C LEU A 706 -22.86 12.38 14.37
N VAL A 707 -23.85 12.87 15.12
CA VAL A 707 -23.98 14.31 15.40
C VAL A 707 -22.69 14.85 16.04
N PRO A 708 -22.44 16.18 16.04
CA PRO A 708 -21.19 16.72 16.55
C PRO A 708 -20.82 16.19 17.95
N ILE A 709 -19.60 15.69 18.07
CA ILE A 709 -19.07 15.04 19.28
C ILE A 709 -18.19 15.97 20.12
N HIS A 710 -18.26 17.27 19.83
CA HIS A 710 -17.40 18.30 20.38
C HIS A 710 -18.00 18.94 21.64
N PRO A 711 -17.21 19.69 22.44
CA PRO A 711 -17.73 20.48 23.54
C PRO A 711 -18.88 21.40 23.10
N ILE A 712 -19.90 21.53 23.94
CA ILE A 712 -21.11 22.30 23.64
C ILE A 712 -21.09 23.62 24.41
N GLY A 713 -21.26 24.72 23.69
CA GLY A 713 -21.27 26.08 24.23
C GLY A 713 -22.29 26.29 25.35
N ARG A 714 -21.97 27.20 26.26
CA ARG A 714 -22.79 27.57 27.42
C ARG A 714 -23.48 28.91 27.24
N VAL A 715 -22.93 29.78 26.39
CA VAL A 715 -23.53 31.09 26.11
C VAL A 715 -24.72 30.93 25.16
N ASN A 716 -25.87 31.48 25.56
CA ASN A 716 -27.15 31.35 24.84
C ASN A 716 -27.57 29.90 24.55
N ARG A 717 -27.10 28.94 25.36
CA ARG A 717 -27.43 27.52 25.20
C ARG A 717 -28.94 27.32 25.18
N LYS A 718 -29.41 26.51 24.22
CA LYS A 718 -30.81 26.11 24.13
C LYS A 718 -31.18 25.01 25.12
N GLY A 719 -32.38 25.15 25.69
CA GLY A 719 -32.98 24.15 26.58
C GLY A 719 -33.81 23.11 25.84
N ARG A 720 -34.49 22.24 26.60
CA ARG A 720 -35.45 21.25 26.05
C ARG A 720 -36.48 21.91 25.14
N ASP A 721 -36.96 21.15 24.15
CA ASP A 721 -37.98 21.58 23.18
C ASP A 721 -37.61 22.90 22.46
N ASN A 722 -36.31 23.12 22.22
CA ASN A 722 -35.77 24.32 21.56
C ASN A 722 -36.08 25.62 22.33
N ALA A 723 -36.19 25.54 23.66
CA ALA A 723 -36.30 26.71 24.52
C ALA A 723 -35.08 27.62 24.40
N VAL A 724 -35.30 28.94 24.36
CA VAL A 724 -34.24 29.96 24.21
C VAL A 724 -33.37 30.07 25.48
N VAL A 725 -33.86 29.57 26.61
CA VAL A 725 -33.16 29.58 27.90
C VAL A 725 -33.03 28.15 28.39
N ALA A 726 -31.78 27.68 28.56
CA ALA A 726 -31.45 26.38 29.15
C ALA A 726 -31.49 26.41 30.69
N THR A 727 -31.90 25.30 31.30
CA THR A 727 -31.61 25.05 32.74
C THR A 727 -30.18 24.51 32.91
N PRO A 728 -29.62 24.50 34.14
CA PRO A 728 -28.29 23.92 34.39
C PRO A 728 -28.15 22.45 33.96
N GLU A 729 -29.26 21.71 33.93
CA GLU A 729 -29.31 20.29 33.57
C GLU A 729 -29.54 20.06 32.07
N ASP A 730 -29.76 21.11 31.29
CA ASP A 730 -30.00 20.97 29.85
C ASP A 730 -28.69 20.77 29.08
N PRO A 731 -28.57 19.70 28.29
CA PRO A 731 -27.31 19.34 27.63
C PRO A 731 -27.04 20.17 26.37
N GLY A 732 -27.96 21.03 25.96
CA GLY A 732 -27.80 21.89 24.80
C GLY A 732 -27.87 21.17 23.45
N SER A 733 -27.65 21.95 22.39
CA SER A 733 -27.55 21.47 21.01
C SER A 733 -26.11 21.00 20.72
N PRO A 734 -25.88 19.78 20.20
CA PRO A 734 -24.55 19.34 19.76
C PRO A 734 -23.92 20.28 18.71
N TYR A 735 -24.76 20.93 17.89
CA TYR A 735 -24.33 21.85 16.85
C TYR A 735 -23.85 23.21 17.38
N ALA A 736 -24.03 23.50 18.67
CA ALA A 736 -23.43 24.66 19.32
C ALA A 736 -21.98 24.34 19.72
N ILE A 737 -21.14 24.11 18.71
CA ILE A 737 -19.77 23.60 18.85
C ILE A 737 -18.88 24.66 19.49
N GLY A 738 -18.17 24.28 20.55
CA GLY A 738 -17.13 25.08 21.17
C GLY A 738 -17.47 25.56 22.57
N ALA A 739 -16.54 25.34 23.49
CA ALA A 739 -16.59 25.89 24.84
C ALA A 739 -15.15 26.09 25.36
N ALA A 740 -15.00 26.38 26.65
CA ALA A 740 -13.69 26.54 27.28
C ALA A 740 -12.79 25.30 27.15
N GLU A 741 -13.39 24.12 27.05
CA GLU A 741 -12.70 22.84 26.93
C GLU A 741 -12.14 22.58 25.52
N GLY A 742 -12.59 23.31 24.49
CA GLY A 742 -12.11 23.17 23.13
C GLY A 742 -13.16 23.42 22.05
N GLY A 743 -12.72 23.32 20.79
CA GLY A 743 -13.53 23.53 19.59
C GLY A 743 -13.72 22.27 18.73
N HIS A 744 -13.73 22.43 17.42
CA HIS A 744 -13.90 21.35 16.42
C HIS A 744 -12.86 20.22 16.51
N ALA A 745 -11.69 20.46 17.09
CA ALA A 745 -10.65 19.43 17.28
C ALA A 745 -10.73 18.70 18.64
N ALA A 746 -11.68 19.08 19.51
CA ALA A 746 -11.82 18.51 20.84
C ALA A 746 -13.00 17.52 20.91
N ILE A 747 -12.88 16.56 21.82
CA ILE A 747 -13.98 15.65 22.20
C ILE A 747 -14.74 16.27 23.37
N ASN A 748 -16.07 16.16 23.35
CA ASN A 748 -16.89 16.52 24.49
C ASN A 748 -16.50 15.67 25.72
N PRO A 749 -16.07 16.26 26.85
CA PRO A 749 -15.60 15.51 28.01
C PRO A 749 -16.62 14.50 28.56
N GLU A 750 -17.92 14.72 28.35
CA GLU A 750 -18.97 13.80 28.78
C GLU A 750 -19.03 12.50 27.94
N LEU A 751 -18.53 12.53 26.70
CA LEU A 751 -18.45 11.36 25.82
C LEU A 751 -17.17 10.53 26.05
N GLY A 752 -16.14 11.14 26.62
CA GLY A 752 -14.84 10.52 26.91
C GLY A 752 -13.67 11.27 26.27
N THR A 753 -12.67 10.51 25.85
CA THR A 753 -11.42 11.01 25.25
C THR A 753 -11.34 10.72 23.75
N LEU A 754 -10.34 11.27 23.07
CA LEU A 754 -10.05 10.92 21.68
C LEU A 754 -9.71 9.42 21.53
N ASP A 755 -9.09 8.82 22.53
CA ASP A 755 -8.79 7.38 22.50
C ASP A 755 -10.04 6.52 22.69
N ASP A 756 -11.01 6.99 23.47
CA ASP A 756 -12.35 6.37 23.52
C ASP A 756 -13.05 6.45 22.16
N PHE A 757 -12.96 7.59 21.47
CA PHE A 757 -13.51 7.73 20.12
C PHE A 757 -12.82 6.79 19.12
N ARG A 758 -11.48 6.70 19.16
CA ARG A 758 -10.72 5.75 18.32
C ARG A 758 -11.11 4.29 18.60
N ARG A 759 -11.37 3.93 19.87
CA ARG A 759 -11.92 2.61 20.24
C ARG A 759 -13.28 2.38 19.61
N PHE A 760 -14.18 3.37 19.64
CA PHE A 760 -15.48 3.28 18.99
C PHE A 760 -15.37 3.09 17.48
N VAL A 761 -14.49 3.83 16.80
CA VAL A 761 -14.27 3.70 15.35
C VAL A 761 -13.76 2.30 15.00
N ARG A 762 -12.80 1.75 15.78
CA ARG A 762 -12.32 0.37 15.57
C ARG A 762 -13.43 -0.67 15.76
N ALA A 763 -14.21 -0.55 16.83
CA ALA A 763 -15.33 -1.46 17.07
C ALA A 763 -16.40 -1.40 15.97
N ALA A 764 -16.63 -0.23 15.37
CA ALA A 764 -17.50 -0.09 14.21
C ALA A 764 -16.91 -0.79 12.99
N ALA A 765 -15.62 -0.59 12.72
CA ALA A 765 -14.93 -1.22 11.60
C ALA A 765 -14.89 -2.76 11.69
N GLU A 766 -14.70 -3.32 12.89
CA GLU A 766 -14.78 -4.77 13.16
C GLU A 766 -16.13 -5.38 12.76
N LEU A 767 -17.20 -4.57 12.79
CA LEU A 767 -18.55 -4.95 12.40
C LEU A 767 -18.89 -4.57 10.95
N GLY A 768 -17.92 -4.07 10.18
CA GLY A 768 -18.13 -3.58 8.82
C GLY A 768 -18.89 -2.26 8.73
N ILE A 769 -18.94 -1.48 9.82
CA ILE A 769 -19.61 -0.18 9.89
C ILE A 769 -18.58 0.95 9.79
N GLU A 770 -18.81 1.88 8.87
CA GLU A 770 -18.05 3.13 8.78
C GLU A 770 -18.61 4.21 9.69
N VAL A 771 -17.74 5.09 10.21
CA VAL A 771 -18.16 6.23 11.03
C VAL A 771 -18.09 7.51 10.22
N ALA A 772 -19.24 8.18 10.05
CA ALA A 772 -19.34 9.50 9.45
C ALA A 772 -19.52 10.56 10.55
N LEU A 773 -18.66 11.58 10.58
CA LEU A 773 -18.80 12.71 11.50
C LEU A 773 -19.53 13.87 10.84
N ASP A 774 -20.41 14.52 11.60
CA ASP A 774 -20.94 15.82 11.21
C ASP A 774 -19.81 16.86 11.17
N PHE A 775 -19.79 17.65 10.10
CA PHE A 775 -18.86 18.76 9.92
C PHE A 775 -19.62 20.07 9.75
N ALA A 776 -20.17 20.58 10.85
CA ALA A 776 -20.86 21.86 10.90
C ALA A 776 -19.88 23.03 11.05
N ILE A 777 -19.67 23.80 9.98
CA ILE A 777 -18.78 24.97 9.97
C ILE A 777 -19.46 26.18 10.64
N GLN A 778 -19.50 26.17 11.97
CA GLN A 778 -20.11 27.20 12.80
C GLN A 778 -19.58 27.09 14.24
N CYS A 779 -19.77 28.13 15.05
CA CYS A 779 -19.25 28.16 16.41
C CYS A 779 -20.33 28.56 17.40
N ALA A 780 -20.30 28.04 18.62
CA ALA A 780 -20.94 28.70 19.75
C ALA A 780 -20.23 30.03 20.08
N PRO A 781 -20.91 30.99 20.74
CA PRO A 781 -20.30 32.28 21.09
C PRO A 781 -19.05 32.15 21.98
N ASP A 782 -18.93 31.06 22.74
CA ASP A 782 -17.81 30.73 23.61
C ASP A 782 -16.80 29.75 22.99
N HIS A 783 -16.87 29.50 21.67
CA HIS A 783 -15.85 28.74 20.96
C HIS A 783 -14.49 29.47 20.98
N PRO A 784 -13.34 28.79 21.19
CA PRO A 784 -12.02 29.42 21.26
C PRO A 784 -11.66 30.32 20.08
N TRP A 785 -12.06 29.95 18.86
CA TRP A 785 -11.88 30.78 17.65
C TRP A 785 -12.50 32.18 17.77
N VAL A 786 -13.62 32.36 18.47
CA VAL A 786 -14.26 33.69 18.60
C VAL A 786 -13.34 34.68 19.32
N ALA A 787 -12.54 34.20 20.28
CA ALA A 787 -11.56 35.01 20.98
C ALA A 787 -10.23 35.11 20.23
N ALA A 788 -9.76 33.99 19.66
CA ALA A 788 -8.44 33.88 19.03
C ALA A 788 -8.37 34.46 17.61
N HIS A 789 -9.46 34.39 16.85
CA HIS A 789 -9.55 34.74 15.43
C HIS A 789 -10.78 35.59 15.16
N LYS A 790 -10.78 36.82 15.69
CA LYS A 790 -11.94 37.73 15.58
C LYS A 790 -12.29 38.06 14.13
N GLU A 791 -11.28 38.10 13.27
CA GLU A 791 -11.40 38.32 11.84
C GLU A 791 -12.24 37.25 11.13
N TRP A 792 -12.34 36.04 11.68
CA TRP A 792 -13.20 34.97 11.12
C TRP A 792 -14.69 35.19 11.40
N PHE A 793 -15.08 36.22 12.15
CA PHE A 793 -16.47 36.50 12.50
C PHE A 793 -16.87 37.93 12.18
N ARG A 794 -18.15 38.12 11.86
CA ARG A 794 -18.69 39.44 11.60
C ARG A 794 -19.28 40.06 12.86
N PHE A 795 -18.50 40.93 13.48
CA PHE A 795 -18.95 41.76 14.60
C PHE A 795 -19.82 42.93 14.11
N ARG A 796 -20.85 43.24 14.90
CA ARG A 796 -21.70 44.41 14.75
C ARG A 796 -20.99 45.66 15.30
N PRO A 797 -21.46 46.87 14.96
CA PRO A 797 -20.85 48.12 15.45
C PRO A 797 -20.79 48.25 16.98
N ASP A 798 -21.68 47.57 17.71
CA ASP A 798 -21.71 47.53 19.18
C ASP A 798 -20.78 46.45 19.79
N GLY A 799 -20.04 45.72 18.96
CA GLY A 799 -19.15 44.64 19.37
C GLY A 799 -19.82 43.29 19.59
N SER A 800 -21.13 43.15 19.35
CA SER A 800 -21.82 41.85 19.40
C SER A 800 -21.67 41.06 18.09
N ILE A 801 -21.82 39.73 18.13
CA ILE A 801 -21.84 38.89 16.92
C ILE A 801 -23.30 38.52 16.63
N ARG A 802 -23.70 38.59 15.35
CA ARG A 802 -25.03 38.13 14.95
C ARG A 802 -25.08 36.61 15.02
N TYR A 803 -26.06 36.07 15.75
CA TYR A 803 -26.33 34.65 15.77
C TYR A 803 -26.78 34.14 14.40
N ALA A 804 -26.62 32.84 14.13
CA ALA A 804 -26.99 32.25 12.86
C ALA A 804 -28.53 32.14 12.71
N GLU A 805 -29.01 32.27 11.47
CA GLU A 805 -30.42 32.18 11.13
C GLU A 805 -30.58 31.40 9.82
N ASN A 806 -31.58 30.52 9.75
CA ASN A 806 -32.06 29.94 8.49
C ASN A 806 -33.59 30.12 8.46
N PRO A 807 -34.06 31.31 8.03
CA PRO A 807 -35.44 31.73 8.24
C PRO A 807 -36.48 30.67 7.83
N PRO A 808 -37.48 30.38 8.70
CA PRO A 808 -37.82 31.11 9.92
C PRO A 808 -37.06 30.69 11.19
N LYS A 809 -36.12 29.73 11.09
CA LYS A 809 -35.38 29.21 12.25
C LYS A 809 -34.31 30.20 12.71
N LYS A 810 -34.23 30.39 14.03
CA LYS A 810 -33.20 31.16 14.72
C LYS A 810 -32.34 30.22 15.55
N TYR A 811 -31.03 30.47 15.54
CA TYR A 811 -30.04 29.67 16.25
C TYR A 811 -29.22 30.58 17.15
N GLU A 812 -29.84 31.04 18.24
CA GLU A 812 -29.27 31.98 19.21
C GLU A 812 -27.99 31.47 19.89
N ASP A 813 -27.80 30.16 19.86
CA ASP A 813 -26.69 29.40 20.44
C ASP A 813 -25.45 29.28 19.52
N ILE A 814 -25.49 29.81 18.29
CA ILE A 814 -24.38 29.73 17.34
C ILE A 814 -24.16 31.03 16.53
N VAL A 815 -22.94 31.17 16.03
CA VAL A 815 -22.47 32.24 15.15
C VAL A 815 -21.81 31.64 13.90
N ASN A 816 -21.93 32.32 12.77
CA ASN A 816 -21.35 31.89 11.50
C ASN A 816 -19.94 32.44 11.31
N VAL A 817 -19.09 31.65 10.65
CA VAL A 817 -17.80 32.12 10.14
C VAL A 817 -17.98 32.99 8.89
N GLU A 818 -17.11 33.98 8.71
CA GLU A 818 -17.05 34.86 7.55
C GLU A 818 -15.94 34.37 6.61
N PHE A 819 -16.30 33.69 5.53
CA PHE A 819 -15.33 33.11 4.59
C PHE A 819 -14.55 34.15 3.78
N TYR A 820 -15.07 35.37 3.66
CA TYR A 820 -14.45 36.45 2.89
C TYR A 820 -13.74 37.46 3.79
N ASN A 821 -13.08 36.96 4.83
CA ASN A 821 -12.31 37.77 5.76
C ASN A 821 -10.83 37.93 5.31
N PRO A 822 -10.06 38.87 5.92
CA PRO A 822 -8.65 39.08 5.58
C PRO A 822 -7.75 37.85 5.77
N ASP A 823 -8.07 36.96 6.72
CA ASP A 823 -7.39 35.70 7.02
C ASP A 823 -8.17 34.47 6.48
N ARG A 824 -8.77 34.61 5.28
CA ARG A 824 -9.47 33.49 4.63
C ARG A 824 -8.60 32.24 4.45
N GLU A 825 -7.30 32.39 4.19
CA GLU A 825 -6.38 31.25 4.00
C GLU A 825 -6.14 30.52 5.33
N GLY A 826 -6.03 31.25 6.44
CA GLY A 826 -5.95 30.67 7.78
C GLY A 826 -7.21 29.89 8.13
N LEU A 827 -8.39 30.44 7.84
CA LEU A 827 -9.67 29.74 8.02
C LEU A 827 -9.74 28.45 7.18
N TRP A 828 -9.40 28.49 5.89
CA TRP A 828 -9.38 27.29 5.04
C TRP A 828 -8.37 26.24 5.50
N THR A 829 -7.21 26.67 6.01
CA THR A 829 -6.20 25.78 6.57
C THR A 829 -6.70 25.12 7.85
N ALA A 830 -7.42 25.85 8.71
CA ALA A 830 -7.98 25.30 9.95
C ALA A 830 -9.13 24.30 9.73
N LEU A 831 -9.82 24.38 8.58
CA LEU A 831 -10.88 23.46 8.19
C LEU A 831 -10.39 22.20 7.47
N ARG A 832 -9.12 22.17 7.05
CA ARG A 832 -8.47 21.03 6.37
C ARG A 832 -7.81 20.12 7.39
#